data_AF-M3AQW3-F1
#
_entry.id   AF-M3AQW3-F1
#
_cell.length_a   1.000
_cell.length_b   1.000
_cell.length_c   1.000
_cell.angle_alpha   90.00
_cell.angle_beta   90.00
_cell.angle_gamma   90.00
#
_symmetry.space_group_name_H-M   'P 1'
#
loop_
_entity.id
_entity.type
_entity.pdbx_description
1 polymer ?
#
loop_
_entity_poly.entity_id
_entity_poly.type
_entity_poly.pdbx_seq_one_letter_code
_entity_poly.pdbx_strand_id
1 'polypeptide(L)'
;MMKVDKMLIRADITPQSPRDYDEKLSQGIETKAVDKWREFMVVCRKHAEDDAEAVLQFYQTRVIQVSEGEKVKKAPKMELLLSNSRTHVNLFSALDKTLCVWTTGNRRTTIYYLRAPSTASAVEWYTFLRGVLGHGRAKTLQVNIPDLSVSLRLDDPFRSLEASQTLAQAAEGDDEALIKAINDEKGAAGAIVSRCMEMLKQSPEWADVLQAWAQKGRVGLAWKRYDRLEWIYGQVEQRMYGTIAMERTHDLELRPKDHYPMTTKPVHGDALQEPAPVEGFLIRLTSRKGKEQKLGRMMFKRLYFSTYNQYLVFLRPAKATPPPPPKMPSRDSHSNVPSAKDISVHVPLAYDVEPYPLEGDHIAWLDTEDIRSVKEQEDWDKAAAAEAERNVNMVSSCDGFIDLCDVQAVRNFHAGAYPADENIDDGEDVDFHDNSLQDDGQTTEVDSDRVLELVMKNGLVIRLQAFNKKTRNEWRTRLGQLTSYWASRCKADMDLYKLTREQNLRELGIDERAEAVVGQFAYKWEVGKSFASPTLYNLCGISECRTIHLSGTLFRKPRKHTTFERCHVILSHGRLLIFQDTLRKRTGKRVSHIHHERIAAISLQGCYLYSGLLTENDLLYQNQTFDSNTPGHHALPRIYLEDGWTSTDEDAMTTFVIWHAKSNSWFKSASTVDDIKTQENSVSGKKVRTKLTRVSQLGATGRTVVFKARSRAERDHWVLALQVEIERQASLNDEVRLVDGE
;
A
#
# COMPACT_ATOMS: atom_id res chain seq x y z
N MET A 1 0.89 28.09 -19.45
CA MET A 1 1.52 27.08 -18.56
C MET A 1 1.04 25.71 -19.00
N MET A 2 1.93 24.74 -19.25
CA MET A 2 1.54 23.44 -19.86
C MET A 2 1.25 22.36 -18.83
N LYS A 3 2.08 22.24 -17.79
CA LYS A 3 1.90 21.27 -16.71
C LYS A 3 2.64 21.72 -15.45
N VAL A 4 2.09 21.39 -14.28
CA VAL A 4 2.71 21.70 -12.99
C VAL A 4 2.45 20.60 -11.99
N ASP A 5 3.46 20.28 -11.19
CA ASP A 5 3.31 19.38 -10.07
C ASP A 5 4.41 19.62 -9.03
N LYS A 6 4.16 19.18 -7.80
CA LYS A 6 5.14 19.17 -6.74
C LYS A 6 5.90 17.84 -6.79
N MET A 7 7.21 17.89 -7.00
CA MET A 7 8.05 16.70 -7.12
C MET A 7 9.25 16.72 -6.19
N LEU A 8 9.72 15.53 -5.82
CA LEU A 8 11.01 15.34 -5.16
C LEU A 8 12.10 15.17 -6.23
N ILE A 9 13.13 16.00 -6.17
CA ILE A 9 14.20 16.05 -7.18
C ILE A 9 15.58 15.85 -6.54
N ARG A 10 16.42 15.07 -7.23
CA ARG A 10 17.86 14.93 -6.98
C ARG A 10 18.61 15.18 -8.29
N ALA A 11 19.78 15.81 -8.22
CA ALA A 11 20.59 16.11 -9.39
C ALA A 11 22.00 15.55 -9.22
N ASP A 12 22.45 14.78 -10.21
CA ASP A 12 23.77 14.18 -10.28
C ASP A 12 24.48 14.62 -11.57
N ILE A 13 25.81 14.54 -11.59
CA ILE A 13 26.62 14.82 -12.79
C ILE A 13 27.51 13.64 -13.14
N THR A 14 27.75 13.46 -14.43
CA THR A 14 28.70 12.46 -14.95
C THR A 14 29.51 13.04 -16.12
N PRO A 15 30.80 12.67 -16.27
CA PRO A 15 31.57 13.02 -17.47
C PRO A 15 31.13 12.23 -18.71
N GLN A 16 30.37 11.14 -18.53
CA GLN A 16 29.91 10.29 -19.63
C GLN A 16 28.65 10.88 -20.28
N SER A 17 28.40 10.60 -21.56
CA SER A 17 27.21 11.07 -22.29
C SER A 17 26.39 9.88 -22.79
N PRO A 18 25.60 9.25 -21.90
CA PRO A 18 24.78 8.10 -22.27
C PRO A 18 23.64 8.52 -23.23
N ARG A 19 23.42 7.70 -24.26
CA ARG A 19 22.28 7.86 -25.20
C ARG A 19 20.96 7.43 -24.58
N ASP A 20 20.99 6.41 -23.74
CA ASP A 20 19.88 5.96 -22.92
C ASP A 20 20.38 5.79 -21.48
N TYR A 21 19.51 6.04 -20.51
CA TYR A 21 19.87 5.99 -19.09
C TYR A 21 18.69 5.46 -18.29
N ASP A 22 18.90 4.33 -17.62
CA ASP A 22 17.97 3.69 -16.72
C ASP A 22 18.73 3.12 -15.51
N GLU A 23 18.03 2.46 -14.59
CA GLU A 23 18.65 1.87 -13.42
C GLU A 23 19.72 0.81 -13.78
N LYS A 24 19.54 0.03 -14.84
CA LYS A 24 20.52 -0.96 -15.30
C LYS A 24 21.80 -0.29 -15.79
N LEU A 25 21.66 0.64 -16.75
CA LEU A 25 22.78 1.33 -17.36
C LEU A 25 23.55 2.20 -16.36
N SER A 26 22.88 2.66 -15.30
CA SER A 26 23.53 3.43 -14.24
C SER A 26 24.65 2.67 -13.50
N GLN A 27 24.63 1.33 -13.48
CA GLN A 27 25.70 0.54 -12.85
C GLN A 27 27.07 0.74 -13.52
N GLY A 28 27.08 1.00 -14.83
CA GLY A 28 28.30 1.26 -15.60
C GLY A 28 28.71 2.73 -15.63
N ILE A 29 27.92 3.63 -15.04
CA ILE A 29 28.09 5.08 -15.16
C ILE A 29 28.38 5.66 -13.78
N GLU A 30 29.60 6.16 -13.61
CA GLU A 30 29.94 6.89 -12.40
C GLU A 30 29.23 8.24 -12.39
N THR A 31 28.43 8.45 -11.33
CA THR A 31 27.70 9.68 -11.11
C THR A 31 28.10 10.29 -9.76
N LYS A 32 28.12 11.62 -9.70
CA LYS A 32 28.37 12.37 -8.47
C LYS A 32 27.16 13.23 -8.13
N ALA A 33 26.61 13.05 -6.94
CA ALA A 33 25.49 13.87 -6.48
C ALA A 33 25.89 15.33 -6.29
N VAL A 34 25.18 16.23 -6.98
CA VAL A 34 25.34 17.69 -6.88
C VAL A 34 24.33 18.27 -5.91
N ASP A 35 23.07 17.84 -6.00
CA ASP A 35 22.03 18.22 -5.06
C ASP A 35 21.31 17.01 -4.49
N LYS A 36 21.05 17.04 -3.18
CA LYS A 36 20.33 15.98 -2.48
C LYS A 36 18.83 16.10 -2.77
N TRP A 37 18.07 15.04 -2.45
CA TRP A 37 16.62 15.02 -2.53
C TRP A 37 15.95 16.21 -1.84
N ARG A 38 15.23 17.03 -2.62
CA ARG A 38 14.46 18.21 -2.17
C ARG A 38 13.17 18.33 -2.96
N GLU A 39 12.12 18.85 -2.32
CA GLU A 39 10.87 19.15 -3.01
C GLU A 39 10.95 20.46 -3.80
N PHE A 40 10.44 20.44 -5.03
CA PHE A 40 10.29 21.61 -5.88
C PHE A 40 8.90 21.63 -6.51
N MET A 41 8.42 22.81 -6.90
CA MET A 41 7.36 22.90 -7.91
C MET A 41 8.02 22.80 -9.27
N VAL A 42 7.65 21.79 -10.03
CA VAL A 42 8.10 21.56 -11.40
C VAL A 42 7.06 22.17 -12.33
N VAL A 43 7.50 23.08 -13.18
CA VAL A 43 6.62 23.79 -14.13
C VAL A 43 7.18 23.59 -15.53
N CYS A 44 6.34 23.11 -16.44
CA CYS A 44 6.64 23.11 -17.87
C CYS A 44 5.90 24.27 -18.54
N ARG A 45 6.63 25.12 -19.26
CA ARG A 45 6.08 26.24 -20.03
C ARG A 45 6.44 26.08 -21.50
N LYS A 46 5.55 26.59 -22.37
CA LYS A 46 5.92 26.84 -23.76
C LYS A 46 7.03 27.89 -23.74
N HIS A 47 8.10 27.62 -24.45
CA HIS A 47 9.23 28.52 -24.55
C HIS A 47 9.89 28.23 -25.88
N ALA A 48 10.02 29.24 -26.73
CA ALA A 48 10.64 29.08 -28.04
C ALA A 48 12.06 29.67 -27.97
N GLU A 49 13.04 28.78 -27.83
CA GLU A 49 14.47 29.13 -27.90
C GLU A 49 15.23 27.98 -28.56
N ASP A 50 16.05 28.29 -29.56
CA ASP A 50 16.76 27.32 -30.40
C ASP A 50 15.82 26.25 -30.99
N ASP A 51 16.07 24.97 -30.68
CA ASP A 51 15.26 23.79 -31.06
C ASP A 51 14.37 23.29 -29.91
N ALA A 52 14.22 24.07 -28.84
CA ALA A 52 13.35 23.76 -27.72
C ALA A 52 12.01 24.50 -27.85
N GLU A 53 10.91 23.75 -27.75
CA GLU A 53 9.54 24.29 -27.73
C GLU A 53 8.97 24.48 -26.32
N ALA A 54 9.69 23.98 -25.32
CA ALA A 54 9.31 24.07 -23.93
C ALA A 54 10.52 24.17 -23.00
N VAL A 55 10.30 24.76 -21.83
CA VAL A 55 11.27 24.84 -20.73
C VAL A 55 10.68 24.21 -19.48
N LEU A 56 11.51 23.41 -18.80
CA LEU A 56 11.21 22.80 -17.51
C LEU A 56 11.92 23.59 -16.41
N GLN A 57 11.15 24.16 -15.48
CA GLN A 57 11.62 25.06 -14.44
C GLN A 57 11.34 24.50 -13.06
N PHE A 58 12.33 24.58 -12.16
CA PHE A 58 12.23 24.10 -10.77
C PHE A 58 12.17 25.26 -9.78
N TYR A 59 11.03 25.45 -9.14
CA TYR A 59 10.79 26.52 -8.19
C TYR A 59 10.83 26.05 -6.74
N GLN A 60 11.43 26.88 -5.87
CA GLN A 60 11.37 26.73 -4.41
C GLN A 60 10.19 27.50 -3.79
N THR A 61 9.26 27.98 -4.62
CA THR A 61 8.08 28.75 -4.20
C THR A 61 6.81 28.11 -4.77
N ARG A 62 5.72 28.19 -4.01
CA ARG A 62 4.38 27.74 -4.44
C ARG A 62 3.62 28.81 -5.22
N VAL A 63 4.05 30.07 -5.10
CA VAL A 63 3.48 31.18 -5.87
C VAL A 63 4.25 31.28 -7.18
N ILE A 64 3.62 30.81 -8.25
CA ILE A 64 4.15 30.83 -9.62
C ILE A 64 3.23 31.75 -10.42
N GLN A 65 3.77 32.79 -11.05
CA GLN A 65 2.99 33.68 -11.91
C GLN A 65 2.74 33.02 -13.28
N VAL A 66 1.52 33.14 -13.78
CA VAL A 66 1.00 32.44 -14.97
C VAL A 66 1.42 33.11 -16.29
N SER A 67 1.69 34.42 -16.27
CA SER A 67 2.07 35.23 -17.44
C SER A 67 3.56 35.64 -17.44
N GLU A 68 4.14 35.74 -18.64
CA GLU A 68 5.55 36.15 -18.87
C GLU A 68 5.78 37.67 -18.83
N GLY A 69 4.80 38.45 -18.38
CA GLY A 69 4.89 39.91 -18.29
C GLY A 69 5.18 40.40 -16.86
N GLU A 70 6.27 41.17 -16.72
CA GLU A 70 6.68 41.97 -15.56
C GLU A 70 7.24 41.26 -14.31
N LYS A 71 8.56 41.47 -14.09
CA LYS A 71 9.34 41.27 -12.86
C LYS A 71 8.90 40.09 -11.98
N VAL A 72 9.25 38.88 -12.42
CA VAL A 72 9.20 37.66 -11.60
C VAL A 72 9.97 37.91 -10.29
N LYS A 73 9.25 38.05 -9.16
CA LYS A 73 9.88 38.34 -7.85
C LYS A 73 10.84 37.24 -7.36
N LYS A 74 10.74 36.02 -7.90
CA LYS A 74 11.60 34.86 -7.55
C LYS A 74 11.91 34.00 -8.78
N ALA A 75 13.16 34.05 -9.25
CA ALA A 75 13.64 33.22 -10.34
C ALA A 75 13.59 31.72 -9.98
N PRO A 76 13.40 30.83 -10.98
CA PRO A 76 13.56 29.40 -10.76
C PRO A 76 14.99 29.07 -10.33
N LYS A 77 15.14 28.02 -9.51
CA LYS A 77 16.47 27.58 -9.06
C LYS A 77 17.25 26.97 -10.22
N MET A 78 16.53 26.25 -11.10
CA MET A 78 17.10 25.53 -12.23
C MET A 78 16.11 25.60 -13.39
N GLU A 79 16.64 25.69 -14.60
CA GLU A 79 15.88 25.68 -15.85
C GLU A 79 16.53 24.72 -16.83
N LEU A 80 15.70 23.99 -17.57
CA LEU A 80 16.10 22.98 -18.53
C LEU A 80 15.32 23.21 -19.82
N LEU A 81 16.00 23.63 -20.87
CA LEU A 81 15.42 23.72 -22.20
C LEU A 81 15.16 22.30 -22.73
N LEU A 82 13.92 22.01 -23.11
CA LEU A 82 13.51 20.72 -23.66
C LEU A 82 13.79 20.68 -25.16
N SER A 83 15.08 20.61 -25.47
CA SER A 83 15.61 20.47 -26.83
C SER A 83 15.65 19.00 -27.24
N ASN A 84 15.16 18.68 -28.43
CA ASN A 84 15.17 17.32 -28.98
C ASN A 84 16.60 16.76 -29.18
N SER A 85 17.59 17.65 -29.38
CA SER A 85 18.97 17.24 -29.63
C SER A 85 19.79 17.06 -28.34
N ARG A 86 19.46 17.78 -27.27
CA ARG A 86 20.28 17.83 -26.04
C ARG A 86 19.64 17.19 -24.82
N THR A 87 18.32 17.10 -24.79
CA THR A 87 17.55 16.65 -23.62
C THR A 87 16.93 15.30 -23.89
N HIS A 88 17.10 14.39 -22.93
CA HIS A 88 16.57 13.03 -23.00
C HIS A 88 15.76 12.72 -21.74
N VAL A 89 14.75 11.86 -21.92
CA VAL A 89 13.83 11.45 -20.86
C VAL A 89 13.63 9.95 -20.91
N ASN A 90 13.82 9.31 -19.76
CA ASN A 90 13.51 7.90 -19.55
C ASN A 90 12.89 7.65 -18.15
N LEU A 91 12.33 6.46 -17.94
CA LEU A 91 12.05 5.95 -16.61
C LEU A 91 13.34 5.38 -16.04
N PHE A 92 13.83 5.95 -14.95
CA PHE A 92 14.99 5.41 -14.27
C PHE A 92 14.64 4.07 -13.62
N SER A 93 13.59 4.06 -12.77
CA SER A 93 13.09 2.86 -12.13
C SER A 93 11.67 2.58 -12.56
N ALA A 94 11.47 1.43 -13.19
CA ALA A 94 10.16 0.98 -13.61
C ALA A 94 9.32 0.43 -12.45
N LEU A 95 9.89 0.22 -11.25
CA LEU A 95 9.16 -0.20 -10.05
C LEU A 95 8.50 1.03 -9.39
N ASP A 96 9.30 1.96 -8.88
CA ASP A 96 8.81 3.14 -8.17
C ASP A 96 8.37 4.30 -9.09
N LYS A 97 8.56 4.14 -10.41
CA LYS A 97 8.25 5.13 -11.45
C LYS A 97 9.05 6.43 -11.32
N THR A 98 10.27 6.36 -10.80
CA THR A 98 11.19 7.51 -10.81
C THR A 98 11.58 7.85 -12.24
N LEU A 99 11.37 9.11 -12.63
CA LEU A 99 11.74 9.64 -13.93
C LEU A 99 13.20 10.08 -13.90
N CYS A 100 13.91 9.94 -15.02
CA CYS A 100 15.17 10.63 -15.24
C CYS A 100 15.09 11.53 -16.47
N VAL A 101 15.50 12.78 -16.28
CA VAL A 101 15.71 13.75 -17.35
C VAL A 101 17.19 14.11 -17.34
N TRP A 102 17.89 13.98 -18.45
CA TRP A 102 19.29 14.38 -18.52
C TRP A 102 19.57 15.25 -19.73
N THR A 103 20.51 16.17 -19.54
CA THR A 103 20.95 17.09 -20.59
C THR A 103 22.42 16.88 -20.87
N THR A 104 22.76 16.77 -22.15
CA THR A 104 24.13 16.62 -22.62
C THR A 104 24.69 18.01 -22.97
N GLY A 105 25.50 18.58 -22.08
CA GLY A 105 26.09 19.92 -22.23
C GLY A 105 27.62 19.90 -22.17
N ASN A 106 28.25 21.01 -22.55
CA ASN A 106 29.71 21.23 -22.63
C ASN A 106 30.55 20.38 -21.64
N ARG A 107 31.03 19.23 -22.12
CA ARG A 107 31.89 18.22 -21.44
C ARG A 107 31.30 17.45 -20.26
N ARG A 108 30.06 17.69 -19.83
CA ARG A 108 29.42 16.97 -18.71
C ARG A 108 27.93 16.79 -18.92
N THR A 109 27.42 15.64 -18.53
CA THR A 109 25.98 15.34 -18.51
C THR A 109 25.44 15.58 -17.12
N THR A 110 24.32 16.30 -17.02
CA THR A 110 23.59 16.49 -15.75
C THR A 110 22.34 15.64 -15.78
N ILE A 111 22.13 14.83 -14.75
CA ILE A 111 21.03 13.88 -14.62
C ILE A 111 20.13 14.33 -13.47
N TYR A 112 18.86 14.52 -13.76
CA TYR A 112 17.83 14.86 -12.79
C TYR A 112 16.94 13.64 -12.57
N TYR A 113 16.83 13.21 -11.32
CA TYR A 113 15.86 12.20 -10.90
C TYR A 113 14.64 12.93 -10.36
N LEU A 114 13.47 12.70 -10.96
CA LEU A 114 12.22 13.33 -10.57
C LEU A 114 11.25 12.27 -10.07
N ARG A 115 10.79 12.44 -8.83
CA ARG A 115 9.74 11.61 -8.24
C ARG A 115 8.47 12.42 -8.07
N ALA A 116 7.48 12.09 -8.88
CA ALA A 116 6.13 12.67 -8.80
C ALA A 116 5.40 12.21 -7.51
N PRO A 117 4.32 12.88 -7.10
CA PRO A 117 3.62 12.57 -5.85
C PRO A 117 2.87 11.23 -5.89
N SER A 118 2.41 10.81 -7.06
CA SER A 118 1.73 9.53 -7.28
C SER A 118 2.33 8.77 -8.47
N THR A 119 1.92 7.52 -8.66
CA THR A 119 2.37 6.69 -9.79
C THR A 119 1.67 7.13 -11.07
N ALA A 120 0.38 7.46 -11.00
CA ALA A 120 -0.37 7.99 -12.14
C ALA A 120 0.25 9.29 -12.65
N SER A 121 0.56 10.24 -11.75
CA SER A 121 1.23 11.50 -12.12
C SER A 121 2.61 11.25 -12.74
N ALA A 122 3.42 10.34 -12.19
CA ALA A 122 4.75 10.05 -12.74
C ALA A 122 4.68 9.58 -14.20
N VAL A 123 3.76 8.65 -14.48
CA VAL A 123 3.53 8.08 -15.80
C VAL A 123 2.94 9.12 -16.78
N GLU A 124 2.04 9.97 -16.28
CA GLU A 124 1.49 11.08 -17.08
C GLU A 124 2.58 12.08 -17.45
N TRP A 125 3.44 12.48 -16.50
CA TRP A 125 4.60 13.33 -16.75
C TRP A 125 5.58 12.71 -17.73
N TYR A 126 5.83 11.40 -17.63
CA TYR A 126 6.67 10.69 -18.59
C TYR A 126 6.13 10.83 -20.01
N THR A 127 4.84 10.53 -20.19
CA THR A 127 4.17 10.60 -21.49
C THR A 127 4.16 12.03 -22.02
N PHE A 128 3.87 13.00 -21.16
CA PHE A 128 3.87 14.42 -21.51
C PHE A 128 5.26 14.88 -21.98
N LEU A 129 6.33 14.60 -21.23
CA LEU A 129 7.68 15.02 -21.59
C LEU A 129 8.16 14.34 -22.88
N ARG A 130 7.83 13.05 -23.08
CA ARG A 130 8.12 12.34 -24.33
C ARG A 130 7.36 12.92 -25.52
N GLY A 131 6.09 13.30 -25.32
CA GLY A 131 5.27 13.97 -26.34
C GLY A 131 5.84 15.33 -26.75
N VAL A 132 6.28 16.14 -25.78
CA VAL A 132 6.97 17.43 -26.04
C VAL A 132 8.26 17.21 -26.83
N LEU A 133 8.98 16.11 -26.58
CA LEU A 133 10.18 15.74 -27.34
C LEU A 133 9.88 15.04 -28.69
N GLY A 134 8.64 15.12 -29.17
CA GLY A 134 8.24 14.58 -30.47
C GLY A 134 7.97 13.07 -30.51
N HIS A 135 7.92 12.37 -29.38
CA HIS A 135 7.55 10.95 -29.33
C HIS A 135 6.03 10.77 -29.23
N GLY A 136 5.44 10.11 -30.23
CA GLY A 136 4.03 9.73 -30.23
C GLY A 136 3.72 8.47 -29.43
N ARG A 137 2.42 8.23 -29.19
CA ARG A 137 1.91 6.95 -28.68
C ARG A 137 2.13 5.82 -29.69
N ALA A 138 2.22 4.59 -29.18
CA ALA A 138 2.29 3.40 -30.02
C ALA A 138 0.98 3.24 -30.82
N LYS A 139 1.12 3.05 -32.15
CA LYS A 139 0.00 2.77 -33.06
C LYS A 139 -0.50 1.33 -32.96
N THR A 140 0.33 0.45 -32.43
CA THR A 140 0.02 -0.98 -32.29
C THR A 140 0.34 -1.39 -30.88
N LEU A 141 -0.54 -2.19 -30.26
CA LEU A 141 -0.32 -2.72 -28.91
C LEU A 141 -0.51 -4.23 -28.94
N GLN A 142 0.49 -4.94 -28.40
CA GLN A 142 0.42 -6.39 -28.22
C GLN A 142 -0.07 -6.71 -26.81
N VAL A 143 -1.10 -7.54 -26.70
CA VAL A 143 -1.68 -8.02 -25.44
C VAL A 143 -1.51 -9.53 -25.38
N ASN A 144 -0.80 -10.02 -24.37
CA ASN A 144 -0.53 -11.44 -24.17
C ASN A 144 -1.58 -12.06 -23.23
N ILE A 145 -1.99 -13.29 -23.51
CA ILE A 145 -2.92 -14.07 -22.68
C ILE A 145 -2.18 -15.35 -22.26
N PRO A 146 -1.57 -15.35 -21.05
CA PRO A 146 -0.70 -16.44 -20.64
C PRO A 146 -1.44 -17.77 -20.50
N ASP A 147 -2.67 -17.77 -19.98
CA ASP A 147 -3.49 -18.98 -19.78
C ASP A 147 -3.79 -19.70 -21.11
N LEU A 148 -3.86 -18.96 -22.22
CA LEU A 148 -4.11 -19.48 -23.56
C LEU A 148 -2.82 -19.63 -24.39
N SER A 149 -1.69 -19.09 -23.90
CA SER A 149 -0.45 -18.92 -24.68
C SER A 149 -0.67 -18.20 -26.02
N VAL A 150 -1.55 -17.19 -26.04
CA VAL A 150 -1.92 -16.41 -27.23
C VAL A 150 -1.45 -14.95 -27.08
N SER A 151 -1.05 -14.33 -28.19
CA SER A 151 -0.78 -12.89 -28.27
C SER A 151 -1.73 -12.24 -29.27
N LEU A 152 -2.48 -11.24 -28.82
CA LEU A 152 -3.37 -10.43 -29.63
C LEU A 152 -2.67 -9.14 -30.04
N ARG A 153 -2.78 -8.77 -31.32
CA ARG A 153 -2.30 -7.49 -31.83
C ARG A 153 -3.50 -6.57 -32.05
N LEU A 154 -3.45 -5.41 -31.42
CA LEU A 154 -4.45 -4.35 -31.59
C LEU A 154 -3.84 -3.20 -32.37
N ASP A 155 -4.39 -2.94 -33.56
CA ASP A 155 -4.05 -1.74 -34.34
C ASP A 155 -4.94 -0.56 -33.90
N ASP A 156 -4.32 0.61 -33.72
CA ASP A 156 -4.89 1.88 -33.23
C ASP A 156 -5.76 1.73 -31.96
N PRO A 157 -5.20 1.18 -30.86
CA PRO A 157 -5.96 0.88 -29.64
C PRO A 157 -6.53 2.11 -28.93
N PHE A 158 -6.04 3.33 -29.23
CA PHE A 158 -6.45 4.57 -28.57
C PHE A 158 -7.34 5.48 -29.44
N ARG A 159 -7.75 5.03 -30.63
CA ARG A 159 -8.52 5.84 -31.59
C ARG A 159 -9.82 6.40 -31.00
N SER A 160 -10.52 5.63 -30.18
CA SER A 160 -11.75 6.07 -29.51
C SER A 160 -11.49 7.22 -28.54
N LEU A 161 -10.40 7.18 -27.77
CA LEU A 161 -10.05 8.26 -26.83
C LEU A 161 -9.59 9.53 -27.52
N GLU A 162 -8.81 9.40 -28.58
CA GLU A 162 -8.37 10.55 -29.36
C GLU A 162 -9.58 11.25 -30.00
N ALA A 163 -10.54 10.47 -30.51
CA ALA A 163 -11.81 11.00 -30.99
C ALA A 163 -12.62 11.68 -29.87
N SER A 164 -12.76 11.05 -28.70
CA SER A 164 -13.48 11.62 -27.54
C SER A 164 -12.80 12.86 -26.97
N GLN A 165 -11.46 12.96 -26.96
CA GLN A 165 -10.73 14.17 -26.57
C GLN A 165 -10.91 15.30 -27.58
N THR A 166 -10.88 14.97 -28.87
CA THR A 166 -11.12 15.95 -29.94
C THR A 166 -12.56 16.45 -29.88
N LEU A 167 -13.52 15.57 -29.59
CA LEU A 167 -14.92 15.92 -29.36
C LEU A 167 -15.10 16.78 -28.10
N ALA A 168 -14.44 16.46 -26.98
CA ALA A 168 -14.49 17.26 -25.75
C ALA A 168 -13.87 18.65 -25.91
N GLN A 169 -12.78 18.77 -26.71
CA GLN A 169 -12.19 20.07 -27.06
C GLN A 169 -13.05 20.85 -28.07
N ALA A 170 -13.85 20.17 -28.89
CA ALA A 170 -14.78 20.79 -29.83
C ALA A 170 -16.15 21.14 -29.21
N ALA A 171 -16.47 20.56 -28.05
CA ALA A 171 -17.77 20.67 -27.36
C ALA A 171 -17.72 21.56 -26.10
N GLU A 172 -16.93 22.64 -26.12
CA GLU A 172 -17.11 23.74 -25.15
C GLU A 172 -18.52 24.33 -25.33
N GLY A 173 -19.50 23.78 -24.59
CA GLY A 173 -20.90 24.24 -24.56
C GLY A 173 -21.99 23.19 -24.82
N ASP A 174 -21.67 21.91 -25.02
CA ASP A 174 -22.69 20.85 -25.26
C ASP A 174 -22.70 19.78 -24.16
N ASP A 175 -23.63 19.92 -23.21
CA ASP A 175 -23.79 19.06 -22.03
C ASP A 175 -24.10 17.59 -22.42
N GLU A 176 -24.71 17.34 -23.57
CA GLU A 176 -25.12 15.99 -24.00
C GLU A 176 -23.91 15.19 -24.55
N ALA A 177 -22.97 15.88 -25.21
CA ALA A 177 -21.69 15.31 -25.63
C ALA A 177 -20.76 15.03 -24.45
N LEU A 178 -20.80 15.88 -23.41
CA LEU A 178 -20.09 15.68 -22.15
C LEU A 178 -20.60 14.43 -21.41
N ILE A 179 -21.92 14.24 -21.35
CA ILE A 179 -22.56 13.04 -20.78
C ILE A 179 -22.17 11.78 -21.56
N LYS A 180 -22.03 11.84 -22.88
CA LYS A 180 -21.57 10.70 -23.70
C LYS A 180 -20.11 10.35 -23.46
N ALA A 181 -19.25 11.33 -23.20
CA ALA A 181 -17.86 11.12 -22.78
C ALA A 181 -17.74 10.59 -21.34
N ILE A 182 -18.71 10.90 -20.48
CA ILE A 182 -18.85 10.37 -19.11
C ILE A 182 -19.36 8.91 -19.14
N ASN A 183 -20.28 8.58 -20.06
CA ASN A 183 -20.86 7.24 -20.24
C ASN A 183 -19.91 6.21 -20.89
N ASP A 184 -18.74 6.63 -21.40
CA ASP A 184 -17.61 5.74 -21.75
C ASP A 184 -16.89 5.22 -20.48
N GLU A 185 -17.67 4.75 -19.50
CA GLU A 185 -17.30 4.35 -18.13
C GLU A 185 -16.16 3.31 -18.03
N LYS A 186 -15.81 2.66 -19.14
CA LYS A 186 -14.79 1.61 -19.18
C LYS A 186 -13.37 2.13 -19.40
N GLY A 187 -13.20 3.42 -19.77
CA GLY A 187 -11.90 4.00 -20.06
C GLY A 187 -11.12 3.28 -21.18
N ALA A 188 -9.88 3.70 -21.41
CA ALA A 188 -9.01 3.12 -22.43
C ALA A 188 -8.74 1.62 -22.23
N ALA A 189 -8.46 1.21 -20.99
CA ALA A 189 -8.17 -0.18 -20.70
C ALA A 189 -9.40 -1.06 -20.91
N GLY A 190 -10.60 -0.63 -20.49
CA GLY A 190 -11.81 -1.43 -20.66
C GLY A 190 -12.25 -1.54 -22.13
N ALA A 191 -11.97 -0.53 -22.96
CA ALA A 191 -12.13 -0.63 -24.41
C ALA A 191 -11.17 -1.67 -25.02
N ILE A 192 -9.90 -1.67 -24.59
CA ILE A 192 -8.90 -2.67 -24.99
C ILE A 192 -9.32 -4.08 -24.59
N VAL A 193 -9.77 -4.27 -23.33
CA VAL A 193 -10.27 -5.55 -22.83
C VAL A 193 -11.45 -6.02 -23.67
N SER A 194 -12.43 -5.15 -23.92
CA SER A 194 -13.62 -5.49 -24.70
C SER A 194 -13.26 -5.98 -26.10
N ARG A 195 -12.36 -5.27 -26.79
CA ARG A 195 -11.85 -5.67 -28.12
C ARG A 195 -11.09 -7.00 -28.07
N CYS A 196 -10.28 -7.24 -27.04
CA CYS A 196 -9.61 -8.54 -26.86
C CYS A 196 -10.63 -9.67 -26.69
N MET A 197 -11.66 -9.46 -25.87
CA MET A 197 -12.72 -10.46 -25.66
C MET A 197 -13.53 -10.73 -26.92
N GLU A 198 -13.81 -9.70 -27.73
CA GLU A 198 -14.45 -9.85 -29.04
C GLU A 198 -13.60 -10.68 -30.00
N MET A 199 -12.28 -10.43 -30.05
CA MET A 199 -11.36 -11.22 -30.88
C MET A 199 -11.30 -12.69 -30.43
N LEU A 200 -11.27 -12.95 -29.12
CA LEU A 200 -11.26 -14.31 -28.59
C LEU A 200 -12.56 -15.07 -28.89
N LYS A 201 -13.71 -14.41 -28.80
CA LYS A 201 -15.03 -15.01 -29.10
C LYS A 201 -15.17 -15.49 -30.55
N GLN A 202 -14.37 -14.95 -31.48
CA GLN A 202 -14.38 -15.39 -32.88
C GLN A 202 -13.78 -16.78 -33.07
N SER A 203 -12.97 -17.26 -32.11
CA SER A 203 -12.33 -18.56 -32.17
C SER A 203 -13.05 -19.54 -31.24
N PRO A 204 -13.69 -20.61 -31.76
CA PRO A 204 -14.48 -21.54 -30.96
C PRO A 204 -13.63 -22.34 -29.95
N GLU A 205 -12.32 -22.47 -30.21
CA GLU A 205 -11.35 -23.16 -29.33
C GLU A 205 -11.28 -22.55 -27.92
N TRP A 206 -11.66 -21.27 -27.76
CA TRP A 206 -11.54 -20.55 -26.49
C TRP A 206 -12.87 -20.39 -25.75
N ALA A 207 -13.96 -20.97 -26.25
CA ALA A 207 -15.30 -20.81 -25.66
C ALA A 207 -15.34 -21.28 -24.20
N ASP A 208 -14.76 -22.44 -23.90
CA ASP A 208 -14.75 -23.01 -22.54
C ASP A 208 -13.94 -22.16 -21.55
N VAL A 209 -12.82 -21.59 -22.00
CA VAL A 209 -11.98 -20.71 -21.16
C VAL A 209 -12.68 -19.39 -20.92
N LEU A 210 -13.32 -18.81 -21.94
CA LEU A 210 -14.11 -17.60 -21.81
C LEU A 210 -15.31 -17.82 -20.86
N GLN A 211 -15.92 -19.00 -20.88
CA GLN A 211 -16.97 -19.37 -19.93
C GLN A 211 -16.42 -19.49 -18.50
N ALA A 212 -15.26 -20.12 -18.31
CA ALA A 212 -14.60 -20.21 -17.01
C ALA A 212 -14.20 -18.83 -16.47
N TRP A 213 -13.74 -17.91 -17.33
CA TRP A 213 -13.45 -16.53 -16.94
C TRP A 213 -14.72 -15.77 -16.58
N ALA A 214 -15.81 -15.94 -17.34
CA ALA A 214 -17.11 -15.35 -17.01
C ALA A 214 -17.64 -15.81 -15.64
N GLN A 215 -17.34 -17.05 -15.24
CA GLN A 215 -17.70 -17.59 -13.92
C GLN A 215 -16.78 -17.10 -12.78
N LYS A 216 -15.48 -16.94 -13.04
CA LYS A 216 -14.48 -16.57 -12.00
C LYS A 216 -14.37 -15.07 -11.71
N GLY A 217 -15.05 -14.22 -12.49
CA GLY A 217 -15.12 -12.78 -12.24
C GLY A 217 -14.55 -11.91 -13.36
N ARG A 218 -14.28 -10.64 -13.04
CA ARG A 218 -13.89 -9.63 -14.04
C ARG A 218 -12.45 -9.84 -14.52
N VAL A 219 -12.24 -9.70 -15.84
CA VAL A 219 -10.90 -9.72 -16.46
C VAL A 219 -10.28 -8.32 -16.42
N GLY A 220 -8.96 -8.24 -16.31
CA GLY A 220 -8.21 -6.99 -16.28
C GLY A 220 -6.91 -7.03 -17.08
N LEU A 221 -6.35 -5.84 -17.31
CA LEU A 221 -5.02 -5.68 -17.88
C LEU A 221 -3.99 -5.52 -16.76
N ALA A 222 -2.82 -6.12 -16.95
CA ALA A 222 -1.68 -5.98 -16.05
C ALA A 222 -0.37 -5.91 -16.82
N TRP A 223 0.58 -5.14 -16.30
CA TRP A 223 1.97 -5.12 -16.79
C TRP A 223 2.78 -6.18 -16.05
N LYS A 224 3.28 -7.19 -16.77
CA LYS A 224 4.21 -8.19 -16.24
C LYS A 224 5.66 -7.75 -16.44
N ARG A 225 6.49 -7.89 -15.42
CA ARG A 225 7.95 -7.87 -15.53
C ARG A 225 8.57 -8.94 -14.65
N TYR A 226 9.25 -9.90 -15.26
CA TYR A 226 9.79 -11.07 -14.57
C TYR A 226 8.71 -11.79 -13.73
N ASP A 227 8.84 -11.79 -12.41
CA ASP A 227 7.93 -12.39 -11.42
C ASP A 227 6.85 -11.41 -10.92
N ARG A 228 6.89 -10.14 -11.34
CA ARG A 228 6.04 -9.06 -10.86
C ARG A 228 4.86 -8.80 -11.79
N LEU A 229 3.69 -8.58 -11.20
CA LEU A 229 2.48 -8.18 -11.89
C LEU A 229 1.96 -6.83 -11.36
N GLU A 230 1.75 -5.87 -12.25
CA GLU A 230 1.24 -4.53 -11.93
C GLU A 230 -0.11 -4.32 -12.61
N TRP A 231 -1.20 -4.44 -11.87
CA TRP A 231 -2.55 -4.22 -12.39
C TRP A 231 -2.75 -2.78 -12.85
N ILE A 232 -3.48 -2.61 -13.95
CA ILE A 232 -3.91 -1.31 -14.44
C ILE A 232 -5.28 -0.99 -13.81
N TYR A 233 -5.38 0.12 -13.08
CA TYR A 233 -6.59 0.55 -12.39
C TYR A 233 -6.66 2.09 -12.26
N GLY A 234 -7.85 2.62 -11.94
CA GLY A 234 -8.06 4.02 -11.57
C GLY A 234 -7.79 5.00 -12.73
N GLN A 235 -7.15 6.14 -12.45
CA GLN A 235 -6.88 7.16 -13.48
C GLN A 235 -5.98 6.65 -14.62
N VAL A 236 -5.10 5.69 -14.34
CA VAL A 236 -4.24 5.07 -15.36
C VAL A 236 -5.07 4.21 -16.32
N GLU A 237 -6.12 3.54 -15.82
CA GLU A 237 -7.07 2.75 -16.61
C GLU A 237 -7.81 3.61 -17.65
N GLN A 238 -8.18 4.82 -17.24
CA GLN A 238 -8.95 5.74 -18.09
C GLN A 238 -8.17 6.17 -19.32
N ARG A 239 -6.88 6.51 -19.18
CA ARG A 239 -6.11 7.16 -20.26
C ARG A 239 -4.96 6.34 -20.81
N MET A 240 -4.59 5.25 -20.14
CA MET A 240 -3.49 4.34 -20.51
C MET A 240 -2.17 5.06 -20.80
N TYR A 241 -1.89 6.19 -20.12
CA TYR A 241 -0.63 6.93 -20.24
C TYR A 241 0.60 6.07 -19.85
N GLY A 242 0.40 4.93 -19.17
CA GLY A 242 1.45 3.95 -18.84
C GLY A 242 2.06 3.24 -20.04
N THR A 243 1.38 3.23 -21.18
CA THR A 243 1.76 2.40 -22.32
C THR A 243 3.11 2.79 -22.91
N ILE A 244 3.34 4.08 -23.20
CA ILE A 244 4.64 4.57 -23.71
C ILE A 244 5.78 4.26 -22.73
N ALA A 245 5.49 4.30 -21.43
CA ALA A 245 6.48 4.12 -20.38
C ALA A 245 6.85 2.66 -20.16
N MET A 246 5.84 1.78 -20.16
CA MET A 246 5.97 0.41 -19.70
C MET A 246 6.16 -0.59 -20.85
N GLU A 247 5.74 -0.27 -22.08
CA GLU A 247 5.82 -1.20 -23.23
C GLU A 247 7.26 -1.67 -23.52
N ARG A 248 8.25 -0.80 -23.27
CA ARG A 248 9.68 -1.14 -23.46
C ARG A 248 10.20 -2.14 -22.44
N THR A 249 9.66 -2.13 -21.22
CA THR A 249 10.20 -2.87 -20.07
C THR A 249 9.32 -4.03 -19.61
N HIS A 250 8.03 -3.99 -19.94
CA HIS A 250 7.01 -4.92 -19.48
C HIS A 250 6.22 -5.52 -20.63
N ASP A 251 5.63 -6.68 -20.38
CA ASP A 251 4.62 -7.29 -21.23
C ASP A 251 3.23 -6.90 -20.75
N LEU A 252 2.35 -6.48 -21.66
CA LEU A 252 0.95 -6.25 -21.34
C LEU A 252 0.21 -7.58 -21.39
N GLU A 253 -0.40 -7.97 -20.28
CA GLU A 253 -1.11 -9.24 -20.16
C GLU A 253 -2.60 -9.02 -19.80
N LEU A 254 -3.46 -9.86 -20.37
CA LEU A 254 -4.88 -9.96 -20.03
C LEU A 254 -5.08 -11.17 -19.12
N ARG A 255 -5.59 -10.93 -17.90
CA ARG A 255 -5.72 -11.95 -16.86
C ARG A 255 -7.01 -11.78 -16.05
N PRO A 256 -7.57 -12.87 -15.48
CA PRO A 256 -8.61 -12.79 -14.46
C PRO A 256 -8.12 -12.02 -13.23
N LYS A 257 -8.98 -11.16 -12.67
CA LYS A 257 -8.66 -10.41 -11.44
C LYS A 257 -8.89 -11.30 -10.22
N ASP A 258 -7.82 -11.92 -9.73
CA ASP A 258 -7.88 -12.77 -8.54
C ASP A 258 -7.91 -11.95 -7.24
N HIS A 259 -8.70 -12.44 -6.28
CA HIS A 259 -8.71 -11.96 -4.89
C HIS A 259 -7.84 -12.84 -4.00
N TYR A 260 -7.47 -12.34 -2.82
CA TYR A 260 -6.72 -13.11 -1.84
C TYR A 260 -7.52 -14.36 -1.42
N PRO A 261 -6.93 -15.57 -1.46
CA PRO A 261 -7.69 -16.78 -1.25
C PRO A 261 -8.29 -16.89 0.17
N MET A 262 -9.57 -17.24 0.25
CA MET A 262 -10.30 -17.50 1.51
C MET A 262 -10.32 -18.98 1.90
N THR A 263 -9.64 -19.83 1.12
CA THR A 263 -9.50 -21.26 1.41
C THR A 263 -8.03 -21.66 1.36
N THR A 264 -7.65 -22.63 2.18
CA THR A 264 -6.32 -23.23 2.19
C THR A 264 -6.43 -24.74 2.37
N LYS A 265 -5.58 -25.50 1.67
CA LYS A 265 -5.52 -26.95 1.80
C LYS A 265 -4.24 -27.31 2.54
N PRO A 266 -4.31 -27.77 3.80
CA PRO A 266 -3.13 -28.29 4.49
C PRO A 266 -2.62 -29.56 3.80
N VAL A 267 -1.33 -29.86 3.97
CA VAL A 267 -0.70 -31.07 3.39
C VAL A 267 -1.39 -32.36 3.85
N HIS A 268 -1.93 -32.34 5.07
CA HIS A 268 -2.72 -33.41 5.65
C HIS A 268 -4.00 -32.82 6.23
N GLY A 269 -5.14 -33.13 5.64
CA GLY A 269 -6.46 -32.70 6.12
C GLY A 269 -7.36 -32.13 5.03
N ASP A 270 -8.58 -31.81 5.42
CA ASP A 270 -9.58 -31.20 4.54
C ASP A 270 -9.27 -29.72 4.27
N ALA A 271 -9.88 -29.18 3.21
CA ALA A 271 -9.79 -27.76 2.90
C ALA A 271 -10.35 -26.92 4.07
N LEU A 272 -9.57 -25.98 4.56
CA LEU A 272 -9.97 -25.04 5.60
C LEU A 272 -10.50 -23.77 4.93
N GLN A 273 -11.71 -23.36 5.32
CA GLN A 273 -12.29 -22.07 4.99
C GLN A 273 -11.89 -21.03 6.04
N GLU A 274 -11.70 -19.78 5.63
CA GLU A 274 -11.42 -18.66 6.54
C GLU A 274 -12.52 -18.54 7.61
N PRO A 275 -12.17 -18.71 8.90
CA PRO A 275 -13.13 -18.54 9.99
C PRO A 275 -13.50 -17.06 10.16
N ALA A 276 -14.70 -16.79 10.66
CA ALA A 276 -15.11 -15.41 10.95
C ALA A 276 -14.22 -14.77 12.04
N PRO A 277 -13.90 -13.47 11.91
CA PRO A 277 -13.14 -12.73 12.91
C PRO A 277 -13.90 -12.63 14.24
N VAL A 278 -13.17 -12.40 15.33
CA VAL A 278 -13.72 -12.24 16.68
C VAL A 278 -13.21 -10.96 17.32
N GLU A 279 -14.09 -10.23 18.00
CA GLU A 279 -13.76 -9.02 18.74
C GLU A 279 -14.52 -8.90 20.07
N GLY A 280 -13.97 -8.12 21.01
CA GLY A 280 -14.60 -7.88 22.30
C GLY A 280 -13.60 -7.55 23.42
N PHE A 281 -14.14 -7.25 24.60
CA PHE A 281 -13.35 -6.92 25.79
C PHE A 281 -12.83 -8.20 26.48
N LEU A 282 -11.52 -8.23 26.76
CA LEU A 282 -10.88 -9.26 27.57
C LEU A 282 -9.93 -8.61 28.57
N ILE A 283 -9.70 -9.29 29.70
CA ILE A 283 -8.72 -8.89 30.70
C ILE A 283 -7.48 -9.75 30.53
N ARG A 284 -6.33 -9.13 30.27
CA ARG A 284 -5.06 -9.84 30.15
C ARG A 284 -4.36 -9.92 31.50
N LEU A 285 -4.06 -11.14 31.95
CA LEU A 285 -3.45 -11.42 33.27
C LEU A 285 -1.91 -11.61 33.22
N THR A 286 -1.31 -11.43 32.03
CA THR A 286 0.14 -11.64 31.80
C THR A 286 0.83 -10.36 31.35
N SER A 287 2.06 -10.15 31.81
CA SER A 287 2.93 -9.07 31.32
C SER A 287 3.54 -9.37 29.93
N ARG A 288 4.14 -8.35 29.29
CA ARG A 288 4.81 -8.50 27.99
C ARG A 288 5.92 -9.57 27.95
N LYS A 289 6.56 -9.85 29.08
CA LYS A 289 7.62 -10.88 29.21
C LYS A 289 7.10 -12.24 29.68
N GLY A 290 5.78 -12.43 29.71
CA GLY A 290 5.15 -13.65 30.23
C GLY A 290 5.23 -13.79 31.75
N LYS A 291 5.54 -12.71 32.49
CA LYS A 291 5.41 -12.73 33.96
C LYS A 291 3.96 -12.49 34.35
N GLU A 292 3.43 -13.35 35.20
CA GLU A 292 2.06 -13.29 35.73
C GLU A 292 1.99 -12.46 37.01
N GLN A 293 3.04 -12.49 37.83
CA GLN A 293 3.09 -11.79 39.11
C GLN A 293 4.16 -10.70 39.18
N LYS A 294 3.87 -9.63 39.93
CA LYS A 294 4.83 -8.60 40.36
C LYS A 294 4.61 -8.33 41.84
N LEU A 295 5.64 -8.59 42.66
CA LEU A 295 5.58 -8.44 44.13
C LEU A 295 4.43 -9.28 44.77
N GLY A 296 4.26 -10.53 44.32
CA GLY A 296 3.25 -11.44 44.89
C GLY A 296 1.79 -11.16 44.50
N ARG A 297 1.55 -10.21 43.58
CA ARG A 297 0.21 -9.89 43.07
C ARG A 297 0.15 -10.07 41.55
N MET A 298 -0.98 -10.56 41.05
CA MET A 298 -1.23 -10.75 39.62
C MET A 298 -1.45 -9.42 38.94
N MET A 299 -0.90 -9.24 37.74
CA MET A 299 -1.11 -8.02 36.97
C MET A 299 -2.23 -8.22 35.96
N PHE A 300 -3.24 -7.37 35.99
CA PHE A 300 -4.29 -7.37 34.98
C PHE A 300 -4.31 -6.08 34.15
N LYS A 301 -4.72 -6.21 32.89
CA LYS A 301 -4.97 -5.07 31.99
C LYS A 301 -6.24 -5.30 31.18
N ARG A 302 -7.18 -4.37 31.26
CA ARG A 302 -8.45 -4.38 30.50
C ARG A 302 -8.19 -3.88 29.08
N LEU A 303 -8.46 -4.71 28.08
CA LEU A 303 -8.20 -4.40 26.68
C LEU A 303 -9.39 -4.80 25.81
N TYR A 304 -9.52 -4.11 24.69
CA TYR A 304 -10.39 -4.55 23.59
C TYR A 304 -9.53 -5.30 22.58
N PHE A 305 -9.93 -6.53 22.25
CA PHE A 305 -9.26 -7.37 21.27
C PHE A 305 -10.10 -7.48 20.01
N SER A 306 -9.45 -7.54 18.85
CA SER A 306 -10.09 -7.75 17.55
C SER A 306 -9.11 -8.47 16.62
N THR A 307 -9.62 -9.32 15.74
CA THR A 307 -8.78 -10.09 14.80
C THR A 307 -8.80 -9.48 13.41
N TYR A 308 -7.63 -9.18 12.87
CA TYR A 308 -7.45 -8.76 11.47
C TYR A 308 -6.38 -9.61 10.83
N ASN A 309 -6.76 -10.39 9.82
CA ASN A 309 -5.94 -11.48 9.28
C ASN A 309 -5.38 -12.36 10.41
N GLN A 310 -4.07 -12.66 10.39
CA GLN A 310 -3.38 -13.43 11.42
C GLN A 310 -3.13 -12.66 12.74
N TYR A 311 -3.51 -11.38 12.84
CA TYR A 311 -3.18 -10.56 14.00
C TYR A 311 -4.37 -10.41 14.94
N LEU A 312 -4.15 -10.81 16.20
CA LEU A 312 -5.02 -10.45 17.31
C LEU A 312 -4.56 -9.09 17.87
N VAL A 313 -5.15 -8.01 17.36
CA VAL A 313 -4.82 -6.64 17.76
C VAL A 313 -5.49 -6.29 19.08
N PHE A 314 -4.84 -5.45 19.89
CA PHE A 314 -5.41 -4.97 21.14
C PHE A 314 -5.34 -3.45 21.29
N LEU A 315 -6.37 -2.90 21.92
CA LEU A 315 -6.57 -1.48 22.17
C LEU A 315 -6.96 -1.24 23.62
N ARG A 316 -6.66 -0.04 24.12
CA ARG A 316 -7.30 0.46 25.34
C ARG A 316 -8.80 0.72 25.10
N PRO A 317 -9.67 0.45 26.08
CA PRO A 317 -11.12 0.67 25.96
C PRO A 317 -11.48 2.07 25.45
N ALA A 318 -10.79 3.11 25.89
CA ALA A 318 -11.05 4.50 25.48
C ALA A 318 -10.77 4.80 23.99
N LYS A 319 -10.05 3.91 23.29
CA LYS A 319 -9.76 4.03 21.86
C LYS A 319 -10.55 3.05 20.99
N ALA A 320 -11.27 2.12 21.62
CA ALA A 320 -12.00 1.09 20.93
C ALA A 320 -13.36 1.64 20.47
N THR A 321 -13.75 1.27 19.26
CA THR A 321 -15.07 1.54 18.68
C THR A 321 -15.74 0.17 18.42
N PRO A 322 -16.41 -0.41 19.42
CA PRO A 322 -17.13 -1.67 19.23
C PRO A 322 -18.26 -1.50 18.19
N PRO A 323 -18.70 -2.59 17.54
CA PRO A 323 -19.81 -2.51 16.59
C PRO A 323 -21.08 -2.03 17.30
N PRO A 324 -21.94 -1.28 16.60
CA PRO A 324 -23.22 -0.85 17.17
C PRO A 324 -24.10 -2.08 17.44
N PRO A 325 -24.84 -2.10 18.57
CA PRO A 325 -25.76 -3.20 18.84
C PRO A 325 -26.82 -3.29 17.73
N PRO A 326 -27.36 -4.50 17.45
CA PRO A 326 -28.43 -4.68 16.49
C PRO A 326 -29.58 -3.70 16.76
N LYS A 327 -30.16 -3.11 15.71
CA LYS A 327 -31.26 -2.15 15.83
C LYS A 327 -32.39 -2.78 16.64
N MET A 328 -32.65 -2.24 17.84
CA MET A 328 -33.77 -2.69 18.66
C MET A 328 -35.08 -2.34 17.92
N PRO A 329 -36.10 -3.22 17.97
CA PRO A 329 -37.43 -2.84 17.50
C PRO A 329 -37.86 -1.57 18.21
N SER A 330 -38.29 -0.55 17.46
CA SER A 330 -38.75 0.72 18.03
C SER A 330 -39.88 0.43 19.00
N ARG A 331 -39.62 0.59 20.31
CA ARG A 331 -40.73 0.71 21.26
C ARG A 331 -41.46 2.01 20.96
N ASP A 332 -42.79 1.96 21.07
CA ASP A 332 -43.71 3.06 20.77
C ASP A 332 -43.17 4.42 21.24
N SER A 333 -43.46 5.44 20.45
CA SER A 333 -42.95 6.82 20.44
C SER A 333 -43.15 7.67 21.72
N HIS A 334 -43.31 7.03 22.88
CA HIS A 334 -43.59 7.67 24.18
C HIS A 334 -42.69 7.23 25.35
N SER A 335 -41.61 6.45 25.16
CA SER A 335 -40.72 6.05 26.26
C SER A 335 -39.40 6.82 26.33
N ASN A 336 -39.00 7.24 27.53
CA ASN A 336 -37.69 7.80 27.88
C ASN A 336 -36.52 6.95 27.32
N VAL A 337 -35.39 7.61 27.05
CA VAL A 337 -34.12 6.95 26.67
C VAL A 337 -33.81 5.82 27.68
N PRO A 338 -33.67 4.56 27.25
CA PRO A 338 -33.42 3.43 28.15
C PRO A 338 -32.11 3.57 28.93
N SER A 339 -32.07 3.08 30.16
CA SER A 339 -30.82 3.02 30.94
C SER A 339 -29.86 2.00 30.31
N ALA A 340 -28.55 2.18 30.49
CA ALA A 340 -27.53 1.23 30.00
C ALA A 340 -27.76 -0.21 30.47
N LYS A 341 -28.35 -0.40 31.67
CA LYS A 341 -28.72 -1.71 32.20
C LYS A 341 -29.88 -2.34 31.41
N ASP A 342 -30.89 -1.55 31.06
CA ASP A 342 -32.05 -2.04 30.29
C ASP A 342 -31.63 -2.43 28.87
N ILE A 343 -30.68 -1.70 28.28
CA ILE A 343 -30.08 -2.01 26.97
C ILE A 343 -29.30 -3.34 27.06
N SER A 344 -28.51 -3.53 28.11
CA SER A 344 -27.68 -4.75 28.27
C SER A 344 -28.48 -6.04 28.38
N VAL A 345 -29.72 -5.99 28.86
CA VAL A 345 -30.61 -7.16 28.97
C VAL A 345 -31.12 -7.61 27.60
N HIS A 346 -31.28 -6.69 26.65
CA HIS A 346 -31.86 -6.96 25.33
C HIS A 346 -30.82 -7.17 24.23
N VAL A 347 -29.55 -6.81 24.47
CA VAL A 347 -28.46 -7.05 23.52
C VAL A 347 -27.92 -8.48 23.68
N PRO A 348 -27.85 -9.28 22.61
CA PRO A 348 -27.28 -10.62 22.70
C PRO A 348 -25.80 -10.57 23.10
N LEU A 349 -25.36 -11.57 23.87
CA LEU A 349 -23.96 -11.70 24.33
C LEU A 349 -22.94 -11.75 23.18
N ALA A 350 -23.35 -12.24 22.01
CA ALA A 350 -22.58 -12.25 20.77
C ALA A 350 -23.56 -12.10 19.61
N TYR A 351 -23.18 -11.33 18.60
CA TYR A 351 -23.93 -11.15 17.36
C TYR A 351 -22.95 -11.00 16.20
N ASP A 352 -23.37 -11.43 15.02
CA ASP A 352 -22.56 -11.36 13.81
C ASP A 352 -22.83 -10.03 13.09
N VAL A 353 -21.76 -9.42 12.58
CA VAL A 353 -21.81 -8.22 11.74
C VAL A 353 -21.30 -8.62 10.37
N GLU A 354 -22.20 -8.68 9.39
CA GLU A 354 -21.88 -9.06 8.01
C GLU A 354 -22.17 -7.87 7.07
N PRO A 355 -21.13 -7.09 6.69
CA PRO A 355 -21.32 -5.90 5.85
C PRO A 355 -21.69 -6.23 4.40
N TYR A 356 -21.24 -7.39 3.91
CA TYR A 356 -21.41 -7.84 2.53
C TYR A 356 -22.00 -9.25 2.53
N PRO A 357 -23.30 -9.41 2.84
CA PRO A 357 -23.94 -10.72 2.76
C PRO A 357 -23.87 -11.25 1.34
N LEU A 358 -23.43 -12.50 1.19
CA LEU A 358 -23.23 -13.15 -0.11
C LEU A 358 -24.39 -14.11 -0.43
N GLU A 359 -24.88 -14.05 -1.66
CA GLU A 359 -25.76 -15.04 -2.28
C GLU A 359 -24.95 -15.78 -3.36
N GLY A 360 -24.42 -16.95 -3.01
CA GLY A 360 -23.41 -17.62 -3.84
C GLY A 360 -22.10 -16.81 -3.85
N ASP A 361 -21.64 -16.43 -5.04
CA ASP A 361 -20.42 -15.61 -5.23
C ASP A 361 -20.73 -14.12 -5.46
N HIS A 362 -21.99 -13.70 -5.30
CA HIS A 362 -22.44 -12.33 -5.55
C HIS A 362 -22.91 -11.65 -4.26
N ILE A 363 -22.75 -10.32 -4.18
CA ILE A 363 -23.25 -9.53 -3.05
C ILE A 363 -24.77 -9.43 -3.18
N ALA A 364 -25.49 -9.87 -2.14
CA ALA A 364 -26.93 -10.11 -2.15
C ALA A 364 -27.77 -8.91 -2.64
N TRP A 365 -27.30 -7.69 -2.44
CA TRP A 365 -28.03 -6.45 -2.74
C TRP A 365 -27.56 -5.72 -4.01
N LEU A 366 -26.52 -6.23 -4.70
CA LEU A 366 -25.98 -5.62 -5.93
C LEU A 366 -26.50 -6.25 -7.23
N ASP A 367 -26.79 -7.56 -7.26
CA ASP A 367 -26.99 -8.33 -8.51
C ASP A 367 -28.40 -8.91 -8.69
N THR A 368 -29.38 -8.57 -7.85
CA THR A 368 -30.75 -9.08 -8.02
C THR A 368 -31.55 -8.26 -9.04
N GLU A 369 -32.18 -8.90 -10.03
CA GLU A 369 -33.24 -8.28 -10.87
C GLU A 369 -34.41 -7.70 -10.03
N ASP A 370 -34.46 -8.07 -8.74
CA ASP A 370 -35.38 -7.61 -7.71
C ASP A 370 -34.84 -6.44 -6.85
N ILE A 371 -34.02 -5.51 -7.40
CA ILE A 371 -33.55 -4.35 -6.61
C ILE A 371 -34.74 -3.54 -6.07
N ARG A 372 -34.92 -3.67 -4.76
CA ARG A 372 -35.70 -2.82 -3.87
C ARG A 372 -35.02 -1.45 -3.83
N SER A 373 -35.79 -0.40 -4.13
CA SER A 373 -35.50 1.05 -4.01
C SER A 373 -34.02 1.48 -3.88
N VAL A 374 -33.55 2.39 -4.75
CA VAL A 374 -32.21 3.04 -4.72
C VAL A 374 -31.76 3.45 -3.30
N LYS A 375 -32.70 3.89 -2.47
CA LYS A 375 -32.43 4.30 -1.09
C LYS A 375 -31.97 3.15 -0.18
N GLU A 376 -32.51 1.95 -0.38
CA GLU A 376 -32.09 0.76 0.39
C GLU A 376 -30.66 0.37 0.04
N GLN A 377 -30.29 0.40 -1.25
CA GLN A 377 -28.92 0.18 -1.69
C GLN A 377 -27.95 1.20 -1.09
N GLU A 378 -28.30 2.49 -1.16
CA GLU A 378 -27.49 3.53 -0.52
C GLU A 378 -27.32 3.34 0.99
N ASP A 379 -28.36 2.85 1.68
CA ASP A 379 -28.29 2.60 3.12
C ASP A 379 -27.38 1.40 3.44
N TRP A 380 -27.38 0.35 2.61
CA TRP A 380 -26.44 -0.77 2.69
C TRP A 380 -25.00 -0.32 2.41
N ASP A 381 -24.78 0.46 1.35
CA ASP A 381 -23.48 1.06 1.02
C ASP A 381 -22.93 1.88 2.19
N LYS A 382 -23.77 2.76 2.77
CA LYS A 382 -23.39 3.59 3.92
C LYS A 382 -23.04 2.73 5.14
N ALA A 383 -23.80 1.66 5.39
CA ALA A 383 -23.52 0.76 6.51
C ALA A 383 -22.20 0.00 6.33
N ALA A 384 -21.96 -0.53 5.12
CA ALA A 384 -20.72 -1.23 4.79
C ALA A 384 -19.50 -0.30 4.84
N ALA A 385 -19.63 0.92 4.33
CA ALA A 385 -18.58 1.94 4.41
C ALA A 385 -18.26 2.36 5.86
N ALA A 386 -19.29 2.55 6.70
CA ALA A 386 -19.11 2.89 8.10
C ALA A 386 -18.38 1.77 8.88
N GLU A 387 -18.70 0.51 8.58
CA GLU A 387 -18.04 -0.64 9.18
C GLU A 387 -16.59 -0.81 8.69
N ALA A 388 -16.34 -0.59 7.40
CA ALA A 388 -14.97 -0.53 6.87
C ALA A 388 -14.15 0.57 7.55
N GLU A 389 -14.69 1.79 7.69
CA GLU A 389 -14.04 2.90 8.38
C GLU A 389 -13.78 2.59 9.86
N ARG A 390 -14.73 1.96 10.55
CA ARG A 390 -14.56 1.50 11.95
C ARG A 390 -13.36 0.57 12.07
N ASN A 391 -13.29 -0.45 11.21
CA ASN A 391 -12.19 -1.42 11.18
C ASN A 391 -10.83 -0.76 10.93
N VAL A 392 -10.78 0.19 9.99
CA VAL A 392 -9.58 0.99 9.73
C VAL A 392 -9.17 1.80 10.95
N ASN A 393 -10.11 2.47 11.61
CA ASN A 393 -9.86 3.26 12.81
C ASN A 393 -9.35 2.41 13.98
N MET A 394 -9.85 1.17 14.12
CA MET A 394 -9.39 0.20 15.09
C MET A 394 -7.94 -0.22 14.84
N VAL A 395 -7.61 -0.66 13.62
CA VAL A 395 -6.21 -1.02 13.27
C VAL A 395 -5.29 0.19 13.43
N SER A 396 -5.71 1.37 13.00
CA SER A 396 -4.96 2.62 13.08
C SER A 396 -4.70 3.08 14.53
N SER A 397 -5.61 2.76 15.46
CA SER A 397 -5.53 3.16 16.87
C SER A 397 -4.89 2.11 17.77
N CYS A 398 -4.55 0.93 17.24
CA CYS A 398 -4.03 -0.19 18.03
C CYS A 398 -2.75 0.15 18.81
N ASP A 399 -2.64 -0.42 20.01
CA ASP A 399 -1.45 -0.26 20.87
C ASP A 399 -0.43 -1.40 20.61
N GLY A 400 -0.89 -2.56 20.10
CA GLY A 400 -0.06 -3.69 19.71
C GLY A 400 -0.86 -4.87 19.17
N PHE A 401 -0.18 -5.98 18.88
CA PHE A 401 -0.82 -7.21 18.41
C PHE A 401 -0.10 -8.47 18.92
N ILE A 402 -0.83 -9.60 18.89
CA ILE A 402 -0.32 -10.96 19.05
C ILE A 402 -0.44 -11.65 17.69
N ASP A 403 0.63 -12.26 17.21
CA ASP A 403 0.59 -13.07 15.98
C ASP A 403 0.00 -14.45 16.29
N LEU A 404 -1.15 -14.76 15.67
CA LEU A 404 -1.82 -16.04 15.86
C LEU A 404 -1.00 -17.20 15.26
N CYS A 405 -0.10 -16.95 14.31
CA CYS A 405 0.80 -17.97 13.78
C CYS A 405 1.86 -18.41 14.81
N ASP A 406 2.13 -17.60 15.84
CA ASP A 406 3.03 -17.96 16.94
C ASP A 406 2.33 -18.72 18.07
N VAL A 407 1.00 -18.83 18.02
CA VAL A 407 0.20 -19.60 18.98
C VAL A 407 0.20 -21.07 18.55
N GLN A 408 0.66 -21.94 19.45
CA GLN A 408 0.67 -23.39 19.26
C GLN A 408 -0.68 -24.01 19.61
N ALA A 409 -1.32 -23.54 20.69
CA ALA A 409 -2.59 -24.07 21.15
C ALA A 409 -3.40 -23.02 21.92
N VAL A 410 -4.72 -23.10 21.79
CA VAL A 410 -5.69 -22.34 22.58
C VAL A 410 -6.40 -23.32 23.51
N ARG A 411 -6.22 -23.17 24.83
CA ARG A 411 -6.73 -24.12 25.83
C ARG A 411 -7.46 -23.44 26.98
N ASN A 412 -8.15 -24.24 27.78
CA ASN A 412 -8.71 -23.78 29.06
C ASN A 412 -7.58 -23.57 30.06
N PHE A 413 -7.82 -22.73 31.08
CA PHE A 413 -6.91 -22.57 32.19
C PHE A 413 -6.53 -23.92 32.83
N HIS A 414 -5.24 -24.11 33.07
CA HIS A 414 -4.72 -25.30 33.74
C HIS A 414 -3.92 -24.87 34.97
N ALA A 415 -4.49 -25.09 36.16
CA ALA A 415 -3.84 -24.79 37.43
C ALA A 415 -2.60 -25.69 37.62
N GLY A 416 -1.48 -25.10 38.06
CA GLY A 416 -0.22 -25.82 38.30
C GLY A 416 0.64 -26.06 37.06
N ALA A 417 0.29 -25.47 35.90
CA ALA A 417 1.09 -25.56 34.68
C ALA A 417 2.43 -24.81 34.80
N TYR A 418 2.46 -23.75 35.63
CA TYR A 418 3.63 -22.90 35.83
C TYR A 418 3.89 -22.66 37.33
N PRO A 419 5.16 -22.41 37.74
CA PRO A 419 5.51 -22.16 39.15
C PRO A 419 4.83 -20.94 39.78
N ALA A 420 4.24 -20.05 38.97
CA ALA A 420 3.47 -18.91 39.46
C ALA A 420 2.03 -19.29 39.89
N ASP A 421 1.57 -20.50 39.57
CA ASP A 421 0.23 -21.00 39.88
C ASP A 421 0.08 -21.53 41.30
N GLU A 422 1.20 -21.78 42.01
CA GLU A 422 1.19 -22.30 43.39
C GLU A 422 0.63 -21.31 44.42
N ASN A 423 0.53 -20.02 44.06
CA ASN A 423 0.07 -18.93 44.93
C ASN A 423 -1.21 -18.24 44.42
N ILE A 424 -2.01 -18.89 43.56
CA ILE A 424 -3.26 -18.33 43.01
C ILE A 424 -4.44 -18.95 43.75
N ASP A 425 -5.24 -18.13 44.44
CA ASP A 425 -6.52 -18.57 45.02
C ASP A 425 -7.63 -18.50 43.94
N ASP A 426 -8.54 -19.48 43.94
CA ASP A 426 -9.71 -19.51 43.05
C ASP A 426 -10.81 -18.60 43.66
N GLY A 427 -11.26 -17.58 42.94
CA GLY A 427 -12.18 -16.55 43.46
C GLY A 427 -12.94 -15.78 42.37
N GLU A 428 -13.83 -14.85 42.76
CA GLU A 428 -14.78 -14.15 41.86
C GLU A 428 -14.14 -13.08 40.93
N ASP A 429 -12.81 -13.04 40.83
CA ASP A 429 -11.92 -11.93 40.43
C ASP A 429 -12.35 -10.93 39.30
N VAL A 430 -11.70 -9.75 39.32
CA VAL A 430 -11.87 -8.51 38.51
C VAL A 430 -13.20 -8.41 37.78
N ASP A 431 -14.11 -7.66 38.39
CA ASP A 431 -15.37 -7.33 37.74
C ASP A 431 -15.13 -6.39 36.54
N PHE A 432 -15.84 -6.67 35.44
CA PHE A 432 -15.86 -5.80 34.25
C PHE A 432 -16.53 -4.46 34.55
N HIS A 433 -17.27 -4.37 35.66
CA HIS A 433 -18.04 -3.19 36.08
C HIS A 433 -17.33 -2.27 37.07
N ASP A 434 -16.14 -2.60 37.56
CA ASP A 434 -15.45 -1.75 38.54
C ASP A 434 -14.84 -0.50 37.87
N ASN A 435 -15.27 0.68 38.32
CA ASN A 435 -14.99 2.00 37.75
C ASN A 435 -13.59 2.55 38.11
N SER A 436 -12.65 1.71 38.53
CA SER A 436 -11.28 2.16 38.81
C SER A 436 -10.66 2.75 37.54
N LEU A 437 -10.28 4.03 37.58
CA LEU A 437 -9.64 4.78 36.48
C LEU A 437 -8.18 4.33 36.19
N GLN A 438 -7.68 3.30 36.88
CA GLN A 438 -6.34 2.78 36.67
C GLN A 438 -6.38 1.63 35.65
N ASP A 439 -5.64 1.80 34.54
CA ASP A 439 -5.48 0.81 33.46
C ASP A 439 -4.74 -0.47 33.91
N ASP A 440 -4.03 -0.40 35.05
CA ASP A 440 -3.22 -1.46 35.63
C ASP A 440 -3.66 -1.69 37.08
N GLY A 441 -4.13 -2.89 37.40
CA GLY A 441 -4.48 -3.27 38.77
C GLY A 441 -3.79 -4.55 39.22
N GLN A 442 -3.98 -4.89 40.50
CA GLN A 442 -3.37 -6.05 41.14
C GLN A 442 -4.41 -6.89 41.85
N THR A 443 -4.49 -8.18 41.54
CA THR A 443 -5.40 -9.14 42.19
C THR A 443 -4.65 -10.39 42.66
N THR A 444 -5.26 -11.13 43.59
CA THR A 444 -4.73 -12.39 44.14
C THR A 444 -5.59 -13.59 43.81
N GLU A 445 -6.82 -13.36 43.32
CA GLU A 445 -7.80 -14.36 42.96
C GLU A 445 -7.89 -14.48 41.44
N VAL A 446 -8.31 -15.63 40.90
CA VAL A 446 -8.62 -15.78 39.47
C VAL A 446 -9.87 -16.63 39.31
N ASP A 447 -10.78 -16.23 38.42
CA ASP A 447 -11.87 -17.09 38.00
C ASP A 447 -11.40 -18.04 36.89
N SER A 448 -11.03 -19.24 37.29
CA SER A 448 -10.56 -20.31 36.39
C SER A 448 -11.57 -20.65 35.28
N ASP A 449 -12.87 -20.41 35.52
CA ASP A 449 -13.96 -20.71 34.62
C ASP A 449 -14.27 -19.60 33.60
N ARG A 450 -13.61 -18.44 33.73
CA ARG A 450 -13.66 -17.34 32.75
C ARG A 450 -12.36 -17.19 31.95
N VAL A 451 -11.31 -17.94 32.29
CA VAL A 451 -9.98 -17.80 31.69
C VAL A 451 -9.75 -18.79 30.54
N LEU A 452 -9.08 -18.30 29.50
CA LEU A 452 -8.47 -19.08 28.42
C LEU A 452 -6.97 -18.75 28.31
N GLU A 453 -6.20 -19.71 27.80
CA GLU A 453 -4.75 -19.61 27.62
C GLU A 453 -4.35 -19.75 26.16
N LEU A 454 -3.50 -18.84 25.69
CA LEU A 454 -2.78 -18.97 24.42
C LEU A 454 -1.36 -19.44 24.72
N VAL A 455 -1.04 -20.67 24.30
CA VAL A 455 0.30 -21.25 24.45
C VAL A 455 1.12 -20.88 23.22
N MET A 456 2.18 -20.10 23.40
CA MET A 456 3.05 -19.64 22.32
C MET A 456 4.13 -20.69 21.99
N LYS A 457 4.60 -20.75 20.74
CA LYS A 457 5.70 -21.61 20.29
C LYS A 457 7.02 -21.37 21.05
N ASN A 458 7.19 -20.18 21.61
CA ASN A 458 8.37 -19.82 22.42
C ASN A 458 8.27 -20.29 23.90
N GLY A 459 7.21 -21.02 24.26
CA GLY A 459 6.97 -21.56 25.60
C GLY A 459 6.33 -20.58 26.60
N LEU A 460 6.03 -19.34 26.17
CA LEU A 460 5.29 -18.39 26.98
C LEU A 460 3.77 -18.63 26.87
N VAL A 461 3.02 -18.25 27.91
CA VAL A 461 1.56 -18.34 27.93
C VAL A 461 0.95 -16.95 28.09
N ILE A 462 -0.17 -16.72 27.41
CA ILE A 462 -1.00 -15.51 27.54
C ILE A 462 -2.32 -15.93 28.17
N ARG A 463 -2.62 -15.36 29.34
CA ARG A 463 -3.89 -15.59 30.05
C ARG A 463 -4.86 -14.46 29.78
N LEU A 464 -6.03 -14.82 29.25
CA LEU A 464 -7.11 -13.89 28.92
C LEU A 464 -8.38 -14.32 29.65
N GLN A 465 -8.95 -13.41 30.42
CA GLN A 465 -10.22 -13.60 31.11
C GLN A 465 -11.35 -12.93 30.31
N ALA A 466 -12.39 -13.71 30.02
CA ALA A 466 -13.60 -13.26 29.34
C ALA A 466 -14.70 -12.89 30.34
N PHE A 467 -15.78 -12.28 29.86
CA PHE A 467 -16.92 -11.86 30.69
C PHE A 467 -17.58 -13.03 31.43
N ASN A 468 -17.80 -14.16 30.76
CA ASN A 468 -18.40 -15.36 31.34
C ASN A 468 -17.90 -16.64 30.66
N LYS A 469 -18.32 -17.80 31.19
CA LYS A 469 -17.96 -19.12 30.64
C LYS A 469 -18.36 -19.31 29.18
N LYS A 470 -19.51 -18.76 28.77
CA LYS A 470 -20.03 -18.87 27.40
C LYS A 470 -19.16 -18.08 26.42
N THR A 471 -18.81 -16.84 26.75
CA THR A 471 -17.93 -15.99 25.92
C THR A 471 -16.50 -16.54 25.87
N ARG A 472 -15.98 -17.07 26.98
CA ARG A 472 -14.70 -17.80 27.02
C ARG A 472 -14.65 -18.96 26.03
N ASN A 473 -15.72 -19.76 25.96
CA ASN A 473 -15.80 -20.89 25.03
C ASN A 473 -15.89 -20.45 23.56
N GLU A 474 -16.58 -19.34 23.28
CA GLU A 474 -16.65 -18.75 21.94
C GLU A 474 -15.26 -18.25 21.48
N TRP A 475 -14.60 -17.45 22.31
CA TRP A 475 -13.23 -16.99 22.07
C TRP A 475 -12.27 -18.15 21.83
N ARG A 476 -12.32 -19.18 22.67
CA ARG A 476 -11.47 -20.37 22.53
C ARG A 476 -11.68 -21.08 21.19
N THR A 477 -12.94 -21.27 20.80
CA THR A 477 -13.31 -21.97 19.55
C THR A 477 -12.85 -21.16 18.34
N ARG A 478 -13.21 -19.87 18.27
CA ARG A 478 -12.85 -18.99 17.15
C ARG A 478 -11.35 -18.78 17.02
N LEU A 479 -10.64 -18.51 18.12
CA LEU A 479 -9.18 -18.38 18.08
C LEU A 479 -8.49 -19.70 17.71
N GLY A 480 -9.00 -20.85 18.15
CA GLY A 480 -8.47 -22.15 17.73
C GLY A 480 -8.61 -22.40 16.23
N GLN A 481 -9.74 -22.02 15.63
CA GLN A 481 -9.96 -22.09 14.19
C GLN A 481 -9.06 -21.11 13.44
N LEU A 482 -9.00 -19.85 13.88
CA LEU A 482 -8.18 -18.80 13.25
C LEU A 482 -6.69 -19.13 13.29
N THR A 483 -6.16 -19.61 14.43
CA THR A 483 -4.74 -20.02 14.56
C THR A 483 -4.40 -21.14 13.58
N SER A 484 -5.26 -22.15 13.47
CA SER A 484 -5.06 -23.28 12.54
C SER A 484 -5.13 -22.84 11.08
N TYR A 485 -6.12 -22.02 10.71
CA TYR A 485 -6.28 -21.48 9.36
C TYR A 485 -5.11 -20.59 8.96
N TRP A 486 -4.77 -19.58 9.77
CA TRP A 486 -3.71 -18.61 9.44
C TRP A 486 -2.32 -19.25 9.41
N ALA A 487 -2.03 -20.21 10.28
CA ALA A 487 -0.79 -20.97 10.18
C ALA A 487 -0.67 -21.73 8.84
N SER A 488 -1.76 -22.34 8.36
CA SER A 488 -1.78 -23.01 7.06
C SER A 488 -1.75 -22.02 5.89
N ARG A 489 -2.48 -20.91 5.97
CA ARG A 489 -2.56 -19.87 4.94
C ARG A 489 -1.23 -19.14 4.77
N CYS A 490 -0.58 -18.69 5.84
CA CYS A 490 0.73 -18.04 5.77
C CYS A 490 1.81 -18.99 5.23
N LYS A 491 1.74 -20.29 5.55
CA LYS A 491 2.60 -21.29 4.94
C LYS A 491 2.34 -21.42 3.43
N ALA A 492 1.07 -21.52 3.02
CA ALA A 492 0.70 -21.59 1.61
C ALA A 492 1.13 -20.34 0.82
N ASP A 493 1.06 -19.14 1.42
CA ASP A 493 1.56 -17.90 0.81
C ASP A 493 3.07 -17.99 0.56
N MET A 494 3.84 -18.47 1.54
CA MET A 494 5.28 -18.65 1.39
C MET A 494 5.65 -19.74 0.39
N ASP A 495 4.92 -20.85 0.38
CA ASP A 495 5.11 -21.93 -0.58
C ASP A 495 4.81 -21.45 -2.00
N LEU A 496 3.84 -20.54 -2.18
CA LEU A 496 3.56 -19.89 -3.46
C LEU A 496 4.72 -18.99 -3.92
N TYR A 497 5.35 -18.23 -3.01
CA TYR A 497 6.58 -17.48 -3.33
C TYR A 497 7.70 -18.42 -3.82
N LYS A 498 7.92 -19.54 -3.11
CA LYS A 498 8.95 -20.53 -3.48
C LYS A 498 8.66 -21.17 -4.82
N LEU A 499 7.42 -21.62 -5.04
CA LEU A 499 7.00 -22.26 -6.28
C LEU A 499 7.16 -21.32 -7.48
N THR A 500 6.73 -20.05 -7.34
CA THR A 500 6.85 -19.06 -8.41
C THR A 500 8.32 -18.84 -8.78
N ARG A 501 9.20 -18.74 -7.77
CA ARG A 501 10.65 -18.63 -8.00
C ARG A 501 11.21 -19.88 -8.67
N GLU A 502 10.94 -21.07 -8.14
CA GLU A 502 11.41 -22.34 -8.70
C GLU A 502 10.98 -22.55 -10.16
N GLN A 503 9.74 -22.18 -10.50
CA GLN A 503 9.24 -22.22 -11.87
C GLN A 503 10.04 -21.27 -12.76
N ASN A 504 10.28 -20.02 -12.33
CA ASN A 504 11.04 -19.05 -13.11
C ASN A 504 12.50 -19.44 -13.30
N LEU A 505 13.16 -19.95 -12.27
CA LEU A 505 14.52 -20.49 -12.36
C LEU A 505 14.61 -21.62 -13.40
N ARG A 506 13.61 -22.52 -13.41
CA ARG A 506 13.53 -23.63 -14.37
C ARG A 506 13.31 -23.16 -15.80
N GLU A 507 12.32 -22.28 -16.01
CA GLU A 507 11.96 -21.80 -17.36
C GLU A 507 13.05 -20.93 -18.01
N LEU A 508 13.78 -20.16 -17.20
CA LEU A 508 14.90 -19.34 -17.68
C LEU A 508 16.23 -20.09 -17.69
N GLY A 509 16.32 -21.26 -17.06
CA GLY A 509 17.57 -22.02 -16.95
C GLY A 509 18.64 -21.31 -16.13
N ILE A 510 18.24 -20.58 -15.09
CA ILE A 510 19.12 -19.80 -14.22
C ILE A 510 19.09 -20.34 -12.78
N ASP A 511 20.12 -20.03 -12.00
CA ASP A 511 20.16 -20.32 -10.56
C ASP A 511 19.78 -19.08 -9.72
N GLU A 512 19.64 -19.26 -8.40
CA GLU A 512 19.30 -18.17 -7.47
C GLU A 512 20.34 -17.03 -7.49
N ARG A 513 21.59 -17.32 -7.87
CA ARG A 513 22.65 -16.31 -7.97
C ARG A 513 22.42 -15.41 -9.18
N ALA A 514 22.19 -16.00 -10.34
CA ALA A 514 21.86 -15.28 -11.57
C ALA A 514 20.53 -14.52 -11.42
N GLU A 515 19.56 -15.07 -10.69
CA GLU A 515 18.29 -14.41 -10.41
C GLU A 515 18.45 -13.03 -9.73
N ALA A 516 19.40 -12.88 -8.79
CA ALA A 516 19.64 -11.61 -8.10
C ALA A 516 19.95 -10.45 -9.07
N VAL A 517 20.52 -10.77 -10.25
CA VAL A 517 20.80 -9.80 -11.32
C VAL A 517 19.64 -9.76 -12.33
N VAL A 518 19.21 -10.92 -12.82
CA VAL A 518 18.16 -11.06 -13.85
C VAL A 518 16.85 -10.43 -13.37
N GLY A 519 16.42 -10.73 -12.15
CA GLY A 519 15.14 -10.26 -11.61
C GLY A 519 15.02 -8.74 -11.53
N GLN A 520 16.14 -8.01 -11.43
CA GLN A 520 16.13 -6.54 -11.41
C GLN A 520 16.44 -5.93 -12.79
N PHE A 521 17.46 -6.45 -13.47
CA PHE A 521 18.12 -5.77 -14.59
C PHE A 521 17.89 -6.44 -15.93
N ALA A 522 17.17 -7.57 -15.99
CA ALA A 522 16.92 -8.19 -17.27
C ALA A 522 16.04 -7.31 -18.18
N TYR A 523 16.35 -7.37 -19.47
CA TYR A 523 15.54 -6.80 -20.53
C TYR A 523 14.27 -7.62 -20.72
N LYS A 524 13.23 -6.98 -21.25
CA LYS A 524 11.95 -7.61 -21.57
C LYS A 524 12.09 -8.96 -22.31
N TRP A 525 12.97 -9.02 -23.31
CA TRP A 525 13.20 -10.24 -24.09
C TRP A 525 13.95 -11.35 -23.32
N GLU A 526 14.73 -11.01 -22.31
CA GLU A 526 15.46 -11.98 -21.46
C GLU A 526 14.52 -12.71 -20.49
N VAL A 527 13.45 -12.03 -20.04
CA VAL A 527 12.47 -12.56 -19.07
C VAL A 527 11.11 -12.86 -19.68
N GLY A 528 10.95 -12.87 -21.01
CA GLY A 528 9.64 -13.04 -21.64
C GLY A 528 8.90 -14.33 -21.23
N LYS A 529 9.65 -15.42 -20.96
CA LYS A 529 9.11 -16.72 -20.51
C LYS A 529 8.79 -16.80 -19.02
N SER A 530 9.10 -15.77 -18.24
CA SER A 530 8.84 -15.80 -16.80
C SER A 530 7.35 -15.82 -16.50
N PHE A 531 7.04 -16.44 -15.37
CA PHE A 531 5.73 -16.51 -14.78
C PHE A 531 5.60 -15.53 -13.59
N ALA A 532 4.49 -14.82 -13.54
CA ALA A 532 4.07 -14.01 -12.40
C ALA A 532 2.74 -14.56 -11.87
N SER A 533 2.64 -14.74 -10.55
CA SER A 533 1.43 -15.27 -9.93
C SER A 533 0.40 -14.16 -9.68
N PRO A 534 -0.82 -14.27 -10.22
CA PRO A 534 -1.89 -13.30 -9.95
C PRO A 534 -2.37 -13.36 -8.50
N THR A 535 -2.22 -14.52 -7.82
CA THR A 535 -2.59 -14.68 -6.42
C THR A 535 -1.63 -13.94 -5.48
N LEU A 536 -0.32 -13.88 -5.79
CA LEU A 536 0.65 -13.08 -5.04
C LEU A 536 0.37 -11.58 -5.20
N TYR A 537 0.07 -11.15 -6.42
CA TYR A 537 -0.31 -9.78 -6.76
C TYR A 537 -1.82 -9.64 -6.92
N ASN A 538 -2.59 -10.08 -5.92
CA ASN A 538 -4.05 -10.05 -5.97
C ASN A 538 -4.62 -8.62 -5.92
N LEU A 539 -5.90 -8.48 -6.29
CA LEU A 539 -6.58 -7.18 -6.37
C LEU A 539 -7.02 -6.62 -5.01
N CYS A 540 -7.00 -7.42 -3.93
CA CYS A 540 -7.60 -7.02 -2.64
C CYS A 540 -7.01 -5.74 -2.05
N GLY A 541 -5.71 -5.48 -2.27
CA GLY A 541 -5.07 -4.25 -1.83
C GLY A 541 -5.55 -3.00 -2.59
N ILE A 542 -5.95 -3.16 -3.85
CA ILE A 542 -6.50 -2.09 -4.69
C ILE A 542 -7.98 -1.88 -4.35
N SER A 543 -8.75 -2.97 -4.23
CA SER A 543 -10.20 -2.96 -3.98
C SER A 543 -10.62 -2.83 -2.51
N GLU A 544 -9.68 -2.70 -1.57
CA GLU A 544 -9.95 -2.59 -0.12
C GLU A 544 -10.76 -3.76 0.47
N CYS A 545 -10.63 -4.97 -0.08
CA CYS A 545 -11.36 -6.13 0.43
C CYS A 545 -10.99 -6.49 1.88
N ARG A 546 -9.83 -6.02 2.36
CA ARG A 546 -9.32 -6.27 3.70
C ARG A 546 -8.80 -4.97 4.31
N THR A 547 -8.93 -4.83 5.62
CA THR A 547 -8.41 -3.68 6.37
C THR A 547 -6.89 -3.56 6.27
N ILE A 548 -6.20 -4.70 6.32
CA ILE A 548 -4.74 -4.78 6.14
C ILE A 548 -4.44 -5.04 4.68
N HIS A 549 -3.75 -4.11 4.03
CA HIS A 549 -3.28 -4.26 2.66
C HIS A 549 -2.10 -5.23 2.59
N LEU A 550 -1.05 -4.95 3.36
CA LEU A 550 0.16 -5.76 3.39
C LEU A 550 0.74 -5.74 4.80
N SER A 551 1.36 -6.85 5.21
CA SER A 551 2.03 -6.94 6.49
C SER A 551 3.22 -7.88 6.42
N GLY A 552 4.19 -7.69 7.31
CA GLY A 552 5.33 -8.58 7.40
C GLY A 552 6.51 -7.96 8.12
N THR A 553 7.60 -8.73 8.18
CA THR A 553 8.85 -8.30 8.82
C THR A 553 9.68 -7.45 7.87
N LEU A 554 10.15 -6.30 8.37
CA LEU A 554 11.11 -5.43 7.70
C LEU A 554 12.26 -5.07 8.64
N PHE A 555 13.38 -4.65 8.07
CA PHE A 555 14.46 -4.01 8.81
C PHE A 555 14.39 -2.50 8.59
N ARG A 556 14.24 -1.74 9.66
CA ARG A 556 14.09 -0.29 9.59
C ARG A 556 15.31 0.41 10.13
N LYS A 557 15.68 1.50 9.46
CA LYS A 557 16.66 2.48 9.90
C LYS A 557 15.95 3.85 10.03
N PRO A 558 15.55 4.24 11.25
CA PRO A 558 14.72 5.44 11.47
C PRO A 558 15.39 6.77 11.12
N ARG A 559 16.72 6.81 11.05
CA ARG A 559 17.53 7.96 10.64
C ARG A 559 18.72 7.48 9.82
N LYS A 560 19.27 8.36 8.98
CA LYS A 560 20.38 8.01 8.08
C LYS A 560 21.62 7.42 8.77
N HIS A 561 21.91 7.75 10.02
CA HIS A 561 23.11 7.27 10.72
C HIS A 561 22.81 6.21 11.81
N THR A 562 21.57 5.72 11.93
CA THR A 562 21.23 4.67 12.89
C THR A 562 21.47 3.28 12.31
N THR A 563 21.54 2.27 13.16
CA THR A 563 21.59 0.87 12.73
C THR A 563 20.22 0.37 12.27
N PHE A 564 20.19 -0.74 11.54
CA PHE A 564 18.96 -1.45 11.22
C PHE A 564 18.41 -2.17 12.46
N GLU A 565 17.11 -2.02 12.68
CA GLU A 565 16.34 -2.73 13.70
C GLU A 565 15.27 -3.56 13.00
N ARG A 566 15.15 -4.84 13.38
CA ARG A 566 14.06 -5.70 12.90
C ARG A 566 12.74 -5.21 13.52
N CYS A 567 11.75 -4.98 12.69
CA CYS A 567 10.41 -4.52 13.07
C CYS A 567 9.34 -5.25 12.27
N HIS A 568 8.17 -5.38 12.85
CA HIS A 568 7.00 -5.85 12.15
C HIS A 568 6.21 -4.65 11.63
N VAL A 569 5.74 -4.70 10.39
CA VAL A 569 5.10 -3.57 9.73
C VAL A 569 3.74 -3.98 9.19
N ILE A 570 2.74 -3.14 9.40
CA ILE A 570 1.38 -3.31 8.87
C ILE A 570 1.04 -2.06 8.06
N LEU A 571 0.70 -2.25 6.79
CA LEU A 571 0.19 -1.23 5.89
C LEU A 571 -1.34 -1.29 5.87
N SER A 572 -1.97 -0.19 6.24
CA SER A 572 -3.44 -0.06 6.25
C SER A 572 -3.80 1.38 5.89
N HIS A 573 -4.58 1.56 4.83
CA HIS A 573 -5.31 2.80 4.51
C HIS A 573 -4.46 4.08 4.66
N GLY A 574 -3.39 4.19 3.87
CA GLY A 574 -2.49 5.34 3.85
C GLY A 574 -1.57 5.48 5.07
N ARG A 575 -1.53 4.49 5.98
CA ARG A 575 -0.66 4.51 7.17
C ARG A 575 0.19 3.24 7.28
N LEU A 576 1.46 3.46 7.60
CA LEU A 576 2.42 2.40 7.90
C LEU A 576 2.62 2.31 9.42
N LEU A 577 2.06 1.27 10.03
CA LEU A 577 2.16 0.99 11.46
C LEU A 577 3.39 0.11 11.71
N ILE A 578 4.23 0.53 12.66
CA ILE A 578 5.54 -0.09 12.91
C ILE A 578 5.57 -0.59 14.36
N PHE A 579 5.79 -1.88 14.51
CA PHE A 579 5.79 -2.60 15.77
C PHE A 579 7.17 -3.16 16.09
N GLN A 580 7.44 -3.27 17.39
CA GLN A 580 8.68 -3.83 17.88
C GLN A 580 8.70 -5.34 17.68
N ASP A 581 9.63 -5.85 16.88
CA ASP A 581 9.78 -7.29 16.67
C ASP A 581 10.75 -7.94 17.67
N THR A 582 11.85 -7.27 18.02
CA THR A 582 12.83 -7.85 18.96
C THR A 582 12.96 -7.00 20.22
N LEU A 583 12.87 -7.68 21.37
CA LEU A 583 13.22 -7.12 22.67
C LEU A 583 14.63 -7.57 23.06
N ARG A 584 15.46 -6.63 23.52
CA ARG A 584 16.83 -6.90 23.96
C ARG A 584 17.08 -6.38 25.36
N LYS A 585 17.90 -7.08 26.13
CA LYS A 585 18.46 -6.55 27.39
C LYS A 585 19.51 -5.48 27.08
N ARG A 586 19.94 -4.72 28.10
CA ARG A 586 21.11 -3.82 28.00
C ARG A 586 22.38 -4.54 27.53
N THR A 587 22.48 -5.85 27.76
CA THR A 587 23.57 -6.72 27.29
C THR A 587 23.43 -7.16 25.84
N GLY A 588 22.36 -6.77 25.12
CA GLY A 588 22.11 -7.15 23.72
C GLY A 588 21.40 -8.50 23.51
N LYS A 589 21.29 -9.34 24.55
CA LYS A 589 20.61 -10.65 24.48
C LYS A 589 19.12 -10.51 24.17
N ARG A 590 18.61 -11.29 23.21
CA ARG A 590 17.18 -11.35 22.83
C ARG A 590 16.36 -11.87 24.01
N VAL A 591 15.21 -11.25 24.24
CA VAL A 591 14.23 -11.60 25.26
C VAL A 591 12.97 -12.10 24.56
N SER A 592 12.51 -13.29 24.93
CA SER A 592 11.20 -13.79 24.51
C SER A 592 10.09 -12.90 25.06
N HIS A 593 9.06 -12.70 24.26
CA HIS A 593 7.94 -11.84 24.61
C HIS A 593 6.67 -12.38 23.95
N ILE A 594 5.52 -11.98 24.50
CA ILE A 594 4.22 -12.53 24.10
C ILE A 594 3.52 -11.71 23.00
N HIS A 595 3.87 -10.44 22.83
CA HIS A 595 3.18 -9.53 21.91
C HIS A 595 4.09 -8.39 21.42
N HIS A 596 3.73 -7.86 20.26
CA HIS A 596 4.42 -6.76 19.59
C HIS A 596 3.76 -5.42 19.94
N GLU A 597 4.51 -4.50 20.53
CA GLU A 597 4.02 -3.14 20.84
C GLU A 597 4.30 -2.18 19.69
N ARG A 598 3.38 -1.25 19.46
CA ARG A 598 3.53 -0.22 18.43
C ARG A 598 4.59 0.81 18.85
N ILE A 599 5.61 0.99 18.01
CA ILE A 599 6.67 1.98 18.22
C ILE A 599 6.37 3.28 17.48
N ALA A 600 5.86 3.20 16.25
CA ALA A 600 5.66 4.36 15.39
C ALA A 600 4.54 4.12 14.38
N ALA A 601 4.01 5.22 13.85
CA ALA A 601 3.14 5.23 12.68
C ALA A 601 3.66 6.30 11.71
N ILE A 602 3.68 5.99 10.42
CA ILE A 602 4.05 6.92 9.34
C ILE A 602 2.81 7.10 8.46
N SER A 603 2.33 8.35 8.35
CA SER A 603 1.32 8.69 7.33
C SER A 603 2.00 8.77 5.96
N LEU A 604 1.39 8.17 4.95
CA LEU A 604 1.88 8.21 3.57
C LEU A 604 1.44 9.47 2.82
N GLN A 605 0.57 10.28 3.42
CA GLN A 605 0.12 11.54 2.83
C GLN A 605 1.31 12.48 2.56
N GLY A 606 1.47 12.89 1.30
CA GLY A 606 2.54 13.79 0.88
C GLY A 606 3.96 13.23 1.02
N CYS A 607 4.11 11.92 1.19
CA CYS A 607 5.40 11.24 1.17
C CYS A 607 5.81 10.87 -0.27
N TYR A 608 7.11 10.64 -0.47
CA TYR A 608 7.63 10.06 -1.71
C TYR A 608 8.32 8.74 -1.42
N LEU A 609 8.24 7.82 -2.37
CA LEU A 609 8.82 6.49 -2.29
C LEU A 609 9.83 6.31 -3.42
N TYR A 610 11.05 5.89 -3.09
CA TYR A 610 12.04 5.45 -4.06
C TYR A 610 12.77 4.18 -3.56
N SER A 611 13.32 3.43 -4.49
CA SER A 611 13.84 2.07 -4.28
C SER A 611 15.08 1.80 -5.14
N GLY A 612 15.72 0.65 -4.91
CA GLY A 612 16.82 0.19 -5.76
C GLY A 612 18.10 1.00 -5.61
N LEU A 613 18.85 1.21 -6.70
CA LEU A 613 20.18 1.82 -6.68
C LEU A 613 20.20 3.25 -6.10
N LEU A 614 19.08 3.98 -6.20
CA LEU A 614 18.97 5.33 -5.62
C LEU A 614 19.09 5.33 -4.08
N THR A 615 18.84 4.19 -3.44
CA THR A 615 18.88 4.02 -1.97
C THR A 615 20.27 3.76 -1.42
N GLU A 616 21.27 3.47 -2.27
CA GLU A 616 22.63 3.12 -1.85
C GLU A 616 23.26 4.22 -0.97
N ASN A 617 23.03 5.47 -1.35
CA ASN A 617 23.48 6.65 -0.60
C ASN A 617 22.87 6.78 0.80
N ASP A 618 21.79 6.06 1.11
CA ASP A 618 21.11 6.07 2.42
C ASP A 618 21.53 4.91 3.33
N LEU A 619 22.14 3.86 2.78
CA LEU A 619 22.67 2.73 3.56
C LEU A 619 23.89 3.14 4.39
N LEU A 620 24.75 4.02 3.86
CA LEU A 620 25.97 4.58 4.48
C LEU A 620 27.07 3.58 4.87
N TYR A 621 26.81 2.28 4.83
CA TYR A 621 27.85 1.27 4.81
C TYR A 621 27.96 0.76 3.37
N GLN A 622 29.18 0.74 2.85
CA GLN A 622 29.49 -0.14 1.72
C GLN A 622 29.75 -1.51 2.33
N ASN A 623 29.07 -2.57 1.87
CA ASN A 623 29.41 -3.92 2.27
C ASN A 623 30.88 -4.16 1.87
N GLN A 624 31.79 -4.07 2.85
CA GLN A 624 33.21 -4.38 2.68
C GLN A 624 33.47 -5.90 2.71
N THR A 625 32.41 -6.71 2.84
CA THR A 625 32.47 -8.16 2.73
C THR A 625 32.74 -8.50 1.27
N PHE A 626 34.02 -8.73 0.99
CA PHE A 626 34.50 -9.26 -0.27
C PHE A 626 34.35 -10.78 -0.24
N ASP A 627 33.48 -11.33 -1.10
CA ASP A 627 33.48 -12.77 -1.35
C ASP A 627 34.60 -13.07 -2.35
N SER A 628 35.65 -13.76 -1.89
CA SER A 628 36.78 -14.15 -2.74
C SER A 628 36.38 -15.08 -3.88
N ASN A 629 35.26 -15.79 -3.74
CA ASN A 629 34.76 -16.69 -4.78
C ASN A 629 33.97 -15.95 -5.86
N THR A 630 33.51 -14.72 -5.60
CA THR A 630 32.69 -13.94 -6.53
C THR A 630 33.06 -12.45 -6.54
N PRO A 631 34.08 -12.05 -7.32
CA PRO A 631 34.43 -10.65 -7.48
C PRO A 631 33.25 -9.86 -8.07
N GLY A 632 32.83 -8.79 -7.40
CA GLY A 632 31.76 -7.88 -7.86
C GLY A 632 30.40 -8.08 -7.20
N HIS A 633 30.20 -9.16 -6.43
CA HIS A 633 29.07 -9.31 -5.51
C HIS A 633 29.52 -9.04 -4.08
N HIS A 634 28.69 -8.31 -3.33
CA HIS A 634 28.99 -7.90 -1.96
C HIS A 634 28.01 -8.49 -0.94
N ALA A 635 26.88 -9.03 -1.39
CA ALA A 635 25.90 -9.71 -0.55
C ALA A 635 26.22 -11.19 -0.35
N LEU A 636 26.34 -11.61 0.91
CA LEU A 636 26.41 -13.03 1.27
C LEU A 636 25.02 -13.66 1.17
N PRO A 637 24.91 -14.93 0.74
CA PRO A 637 23.65 -15.68 0.78
C PRO A 637 23.04 -15.71 2.19
N ARG A 638 21.75 -15.41 2.29
CA ARG A 638 20.98 -15.35 3.53
C ARG A 638 19.92 -16.45 3.53
N ILE A 639 19.75 -17.11 4.68
CA ILE A 639 18.70 -18.10 4.93
C ILE A 639 17.88 -17.66 6.13
N TYR A 640 16.58 -17.59 5.97
CA TYR A 640 15.62 -17.26 7.01
C TYR A 640 15.02 -18.55 7.57
N LEU A 641 15.46 -18.96 8.76
CA LEU A 641 15.07 -20.25 9.34
C LEU A 641 13.59 -20.35 9.75
N GLU A 642 12.91 -19.22 9.88
CA GLU A 642 11.49 -19.15 10.28
C GLU A 642 10.58 -19.80 9.23
N ASP A 643 10.91 -19.62 7.94
CA ASP A 643 10.10 -20.05 6.81
C ASP A 643 10.91 -20.73 5.69
N GLY A 644 12.23 -20.83 5.84
CA GLY A 644 13.14 -21.41 4.84
C GLY A 644 13.33 -20.53 3.61
N TRP A 645 13.01 -19.23 3.68
CA TRP A 645 13.24 -18.31 2.57
C TRP A 645 14.74 -18.02 2.40
N THR A 646 15.21 -17.88 1.15
CA THR A 646 16.62 -17.61 0.84
C THR A 646 16.75 -16.36 -0.02
N SER A 647 17.87 -15.65 0.10
CA SER A 647 18.15 -14.48 -0.73
C SER A 647 19.66 -14.25 -0.87
N THR A 648 20.08 -14.01 -2.11
CA THR A 648 21.43 -13.57 -2.52
C THR A 648 21.43 -12.13 -3.04
N ASP A 649 20.32 -11.41 -2.85
CA ASP A 649 20.12 -10.07 -3.40
C ASP A 649 21.06 -9.04 -2.74
N GLU A 650 21.50 -8.06 -3.54
CA GLU A 650 22.26 -6.92 -3.03
C GLU A 650 21.44 -6.05 -2.08
N ASP A 651 22.13 -5.34 -1.19
CA ASP A 651 21.49 -4.53 -0.15
C ASP A 651 20.61 -3.42 -0.73
N ALA A 652 21.06 -2.74 -1.78
CA ALA A 652 20.27 -1.75 -2.49
C ALA A 652 19.02 -2.37 -3.15
N MET A 653 19.11 -3.63 -3.60
CA MET A 653 17.99 -4.35 -4.25
C MET A 653 16.94 -4.86 -3.27
N THR A 654 17.24 -4.89 -1.98
CA THR A 654 16.28 -5.22 -0.93
C THR A 654 15.74 -3.99 -0.20
N THR A 655 16.15 -2.79 -0.62
CA THR A 655 15.90 -1.54 0.11
C THR A 655 14.91 -0.63 -0.61
N PHE A 656 14.06 0.02 0.17
CA PHE A 656 13.24 1.15 -0.24
C PHE A 656 13.24 2.26 0.82
N VAL A 657 13.00 3.49 0.41
CA VAL A 657 13.05 4.67 1.28
C VAL A 657 11.77 5.47 1.17
N ILE A 658 11.20 5.78 2.34
CA ILE A 658 10.11 6.73 2.47
C ILE A 658 10.69 8.09 2.87
N TRP A 659 10.47 9.09 2.02
CA TRP A 659 10.87 10.47 2.26
C TRP A 659 9.65 11.31 2.65
N HIS A 660 9.80 12.13 3.69
CA HIS A 660 8.81 13.14 4.06
C HIS A 660 9.48 14.49 4.36
N ALA A 661 8.72 15.57 4.15
CA ALA A 661 9.19 16.91 4.47
C ALA A 661 9.36 17.10 5.99
N LYS A 662 10.46 17.76 6.41
CA LYS A 662 10.73 18.06 7.83
C LYS A 662 10.07 19.34 8.31
N SER A 663 10.06 20.37 7.47
CA SER A 663 9.49 21.67 7.80
C SER A 663 8.19 21.88 7.05
N ASN A 664 7.19 22.29 7.83
CA ASN A 664 5.92 22.71 7.30
C ASN A 664 5.84 24.23 7.44
N SER A 665 5.73 24.93 6.32
CA SER A 665 5.41 26.35 6.27
C SER A 665 3.90 26.54 6.41
N TRP A 666 3.50 27.65 6.99
CA TRP A 666 2.12 28.12 6.86
C TRP A 666 1.96 28.73 5.47
N PHE A 667 0.90 28.34 4.78
CA PHE A 667 0.51 28.89 3.49
C PHE A 667 -0.92 29.44 3.61
N LYS A 668 -1.16 30.62 3.02
CA LYS A 668 -2.50 31.17 2.90
C LYS A 668 -3.06 30.67 1.57
N SER A 669 -3.91 29.66 1.60
CA SER A 669 -4.67 29.29 0.40
C SER A 669 -5.79 30.32 0.22
N ALA A 670 -5.69 31.15 -0.82
CA ALA A 670 -6.89 31.73 -1.41
C ALA A 670 -7.60 30.58 -2.12
N SER A 671 -8.84 30.30 -1.74
CA SER A 671 -9.58 29.15 -2.26
C SER A 671 -10.02 29.33 -3.72
N THR A 672 -9.94 30.56 -4.24
CA THR A 672 -10.44 30.88 -5.58
C THR A 672 -9.60 32.00 -6.22
N VAL A 673 -9.44 31.98 -7.55
CA VAL A 673 -8.82 33.08 -8.32
C VAL A 673 -9.61 34.39 -8.15
N ASP A 674 -10.91 34.29 -7.86
CA ASP A 674 -11.80 35.42 -7.55
C ASP A 674 -11.42 36.17 -6.27
N ASP A 675 -10.78 35.53 -5.28
CA ASP A 675 -10.37 36.18 -4.03
C ASP A 675 -9.23 37.20 -4.27
N ILE A 676 -8.46 37.04 -5.35
CA ILE A 676 -7.39 37.95 -5.74
C ILE A 676 -7.96 39.13 -6.55
N LYS A 677 -8.91 38.88 -7.47
CA LYS A 677 -9.60 39.94 -8.22
C LYS A 677 -10.53 40.78 -7.33
N THR A 678 -11.18 40.19 -6.32
CA THR A 678 -11.97 40.97 -5.34
C THR A 678 -11.11 41.79 -4.39
N GLN A 679 -9.84 41.44 -4.15
CA GLN A 679 -8.93 42.30 -3.39
C GLN A 679 -8.56 43.60 -4.12
N GLU A 680 -8.52 43.59 -5.46
CA GLU A 680 -8.24 44.80 -6.24
C GLU A 680 -9.51 45.64 -6.50
N ASN A 681 -10.70 45.04 -6.50
CA ASN A 681 -11.98 45.74 -6.80
C ASN A 681 -12.92 45.99 -5.61
N SER A 682 -12.62 45.56 -4.38
CA SER A 682 -13.49 45.84 -3.22
C SER A 682 -13.14 47.16 -2.52
N VAL A 683 -13.92 48.21 -2.78
CA VAL A 683 -13.98 49.45 -1.96
C VAL A 683 -14.80 49.24 -0.67
N SER A 684 -15.20 48.00 -0.37
CA SER A 684 -16.12 47.64 0.71
C SER A 684 -15.51 46.57 1.62
N GLY A 685 -15.27 46.94 2.89
CA GLY A 685 -14.49 46.19 3.87
C GLY A 685 -15.09 44.89 4.42
N LYS A 686 -15.40 43.91 3.56
CA LYS A 686 -15.65 42.53 4.01
C LYS A 686 -14.35 41.71 3.94
N LYS A 687 -13.77 41.42 5.12
CA LYS A 687 -12.58 40.57 5.26
C LYS A 687 -12.88 39.14 4.81
N VAL A 688 -12.40 38.75 3.62
CA VAL A 688 -12.36 37.34 3.18
C VAL A 688 -11.48 36.55 4.16
N ARG A 689 -12.05 35.50 4.77
CA ARG A 689 -11.33 34.62 5.71
C ARG A 689 -10.37 33.72 4.93
N THR A 690 -9.12 34.14 4.79
CA THR A 690 -8.05 33.29 4.24
C THR A 690 -7.77 32.13 5.20
N LYS A 691 -7.97 30.88 4.73
CA LYS A 691 -7.66 29.68 5.51
C LYS A 691 -6.15 29.44 5.45
N LEU A 692 -5.51 29.48 6.62
CA LEU A 692 -4.10 29.13 6.79
C LEU A 692 -3.98 27.61 6.81
N THR A 693 -3.29 27.04 5.82
CA THR A 693 -3.02 25.60 5.72
C THR A 693 -1.53 25.34 5.94
N ARG A 694 -1.22 24.18 6.54
CA ARG A 694 0.15 23.78 6.86
C ARG A 694 0.69 22.93 5.71
N VAL A 695 1.74 23.39 5.03
CA VAL A 695 2.23 22.78 3.78
C VAL A 695 3.75 22.60 3.83
N SER A 696 4.31 21.61 3.12
CA SER A 696 5.77 21.40 3.10
C SER A 696 6.53 22.59 2.53
N GLN A 697 7.68 22.91 3.16
CA GLN A 697 8.60 23.93 2.66
C GLN A 697 9.40 23.39 1.47
N LEU A 698 9.26 24.04 0.32
CA LEU A 698 10.00 23.70 -0.89
C LEU A 698 11.48 24.09 -0.77
N GLY A 699 12.35 23.35 -1.46
CA GLY A 699 13.80 23.56 -1.49
C GLY A 699 14.55 23.09 -0.24
N ALA A 700 13.86 22.56 0.77
CA ALA A 700 14.43 22.04 2.00
C ALA A 700 14.69 20.52 1.92
N THR A 701 15.68 20.04 2.67
CA THR A 701 15.94 18.59 2.81
C THR A 701 14.93 17.97 3.77
N GLY A 702 14.39 16.81 3.42
CA GLY A 702 13.43 16.09 4.26
C GLY A 702 14.07 15.11 5.25
N ARG A 703 13.23 14.21 5.77
CA ARG A 703 13.61 13.08 6.59
C ARG A 703 13.36 11.82 5.79
N THR A 704 14.39 10.98 5.72
CA THR A 704 14.33 9.66 5.11
C THR A 704 14.18 8.61 6.21
N VAL A 705 13.34 7.62 5.95
CA VAL A 705 13.25 6.38 6.73
C VAL A 705 13.54 5.24 5.76
N VAL A 706 14.60 4.50 6.04
CA VAL A 706 15.06 3.41 5.17
C VAL A 706 14.46 2.10 5.68
N PHE A 707 13.89 1.32 4.78
CA PHE A 707 13.37 -0.01 5.03
C PHE A 707 14.10 -1.01 4.14
N LYS A 708 14.39 -2.18 4.68
CA LYS A 708 15.03 -3.29 3.97
C LYS A 708 14.18 -4.55 4.17
N ALA A 709 13.78 -5.17 3.07
CA ALA A 709 13.08 -6.45 3.03
C ALA A 709 14.08 -7.62 3.08
N ARG A 710 13.58 -8.85 3.14
CA ARG A 710 14.45 -10.04 3.18
C ARG A 710 15.00 -10.39 1.79
N SER A 711 14.23 -10.07 0.75
CA SER A 711 14.56 -10.33 -0.65
C SER A 711 14.03 -9.22 -1.57
N ARG A 712 14.47 -9.24 -2.83
CA ARG A 712 13.99 -8.33 -3.89
C ARG A 712 12.50 -8.51 -4.17
N ALA A 713 12.03 -9.76 -4.23
CA ALA A 713 10.61 -10.07 -4.46
C ALA A 713 9.70 -9.45 -3.38
N GLU A 714 10.07 -9.58 -2.10
CA GLU A 714 9.31 -8.94 -1.01
C GLU A 714 9.36 -7.41 -1.09
N ARG A 715 10.52 -6.81 -1.41
CA ARG A 715 10.64 -5.37 -1.61
C ARG A 715 9.64 -4.90 -2.68
N ASP A 716 9.54 -5.61 -3.80
CA ASP A 716 8.64 -5.25 -4.89
C ASP A 716 7.17 -5.25 -4.44
N HIS A 717 6.74 -6.25 -3.67
CA HIS A 717 5.40 -6.26 -3.08
C HIS A 717 5.16 -5.06 -2.15
N TRP A 718 6.14 -4.75 -1.29
CA TRP A 718 6.06 -3.56 -0.43
C TRP A 718 5.96 -2.27 -1.22
N VAL A 719 6.79 -2.10 -2.25
CA VAL A 719 6.81 -0.87 -3.06
C VAL A 719 5.49 -0.69 -3.82
N LEU A 720 4.97 -1.76 -4.44
CA LEU A 720 3.69 -1.71 -5.15
C LEU A 720 2.52 -1.43 -4.19
N ALA A 721 2.45 -2.13 -3.05
CA ALA A 721 1.41 -1.89 -2.06
C ALA A 721 1.43 -0.46 -1.51
N LEU A 722 2.64 0.08 -1.22
CA LEU A 722 2.80 1.46 -0.79
C LEU A 722 2.39 2.47 -1.88
N GLN A 723 2.66 2.19 -3.14
CA GLN A 723 2.23 3.04 -4.25
C GLN A 723 0.71 3.09 -4.37
N VAL A 724 0.02 1.95 -4.23
CA VAL A 724 -1.45 1.91 -4.23
C VAL A 724 -2.02 2.81 -3.14
N GLU A 725 -1.48 2.72 -1.92
CA GLU A 725 -1.93 3.55 -0.80
C GLU A 725 -1.58 5.03 -0.96
N ILE A 726 -0.41 5.37 -1.53
CA ILE A 726 -0.05 6.76 -1.83
C ILE A 726 -0.98 7.33 -2.91
N GLU A 727 -1.29 6.56 -3.96
CA GLU A 727 -2.21 6.95 -5.03
C GLU A 727 -3.61 7.23 -4.48
N ARG A 728 -4.12 6.34 -3.62
CA ARG A 728 -5.40 6.50 -2.93
C ARG A 728 -5.46 7.76 -2.09
N GLN A 729 -4.39 8.06 -1.35
CA GLN A 729 -4.29 9.30 -0.58
C GLN A 729 -4.17 10.53 -1.48
N ALA A 730 -3.50 10.43 -2.62
CA ALA A 730 -3.40 11.53 -3.58
C ALA A 730 -4.76 11.85 -4.19
N SER A 731 -5.53 10.84 -4.63
CA SER A 731 -6.86 11.03 -5.21
C SER A 731 -7.85 11.69 -4.24
N LEU A 732 -7.81 11.32 -2.96
CA LEU A 732 -8.63 11.94 -1.91
C LEU A 732 -8.28 13.42 -1.67
N ASN A 733 -7.05 13.84 -1.97
CA ASN A 733 -6.62 15.23 -1.79
C ASN A 733 -6.83 16.09 -3.06
N ASP A 734 -6.93 15.47 -4.24
CA ASP A 734 -7.13 16.13 -5.54
C ASP A 734 -8.59 16.55 -5.83
N GLU A 735 -9.55 16.23 -4.95
CA GLU A 735 -10.93 16.74 -5.03
C GLU A 735 -11.03 18.28 -4.84
N VAL A 736 -9.91 18.97 -4.63
CA VAL A 736 -9.80 20.43 -4.75
C VAL A 736 -9.37 20.80 -6.19
N ARG A 737 -10.32 20.76 -7.13
CA ARG A 737 -10.08 21.15 -8.54
C ARG A 737 -9.86 22.66 -8.68
N LEU A 738 -8.90 23.01 -9.55
CA LEU A 738 -8.78 24.35 -10.14
C LEU A 738 -9.98 24.56 -11.07
N VAL A 739 -10.80 25.56 -10.77
CA VAL A 739 -11.78 26.09 -11.73
C VAL A 739 -11.00 27.01 -12.67
N ASP A 740 -10.83 26.58 -13.92
CA ASP A 740 -10.32 27.46 -14.96
C ASP A 740 -11.36 28.59 -15.16
N GLY A 741 -10.91 29.82 -14.95
CA GLY A 741 -11.75 31.00 -15.14
C GLY A 741 -11.90 31.31 -16.62
N GLU A 742 -13.14 31.57 -17.02
CA GLU A 742 -13.50 32.21 -18.30
C GLU A 742 -12.66 33.47 -18.60
#